data_AF-A0A9E0NAL1-F1
#
_entry.id   AF-A0A9E0NAL1-F1
#
_cell.length_a   1.000
_cell.length_b   1.000
_cell.length_c   1.000
_cell.angle_alpha   90.00
_cell.angle_beta   90.00
_cell.angle_gamma   90.00
#
_symmetry.space_group_name_H-M   'P 1'
#
loop_
_entity.id
_entity.type
_entity.pdbx_description
1 polymer ?
#
loop_
_entity_poly.entity_id
_entity_poly.type
_entity_poly.pdbx_seq_one_letter_code
_entity_poly.pdbx_strand_id
1 'polypeptide(L)'
;MVRAAAWLSSSFILVLVGCGDDTPPDGGCPTAPARPALGDPTGHPQPLGSGPTEARAGRVRAEDLPAVPSGMATWAAGDFVLANDRVALVIEDVGDSDLYDPWGGRPVGVATIVDGRMVAPADFGELFLFTARMTVVTEEVSVIADGSTGGPAIVRATGRLRPVPFIDGLTAALFSNPLDDVVAAIDYELAPGAEHVDVRFRYASPRASATELAVTLHGLMYTKRMPSFVPGVGFSDDVSGADAIVLVDDVATSWAYLPAAPIGFGLAVSGFIGGTSTGFELPGCAASERAHAQLAIGASAPGLDGVLAAVAGLRGEAQRELTGVVSAAGQPVAGAHVHAIATSGDVYLSRASTGADGRYRLRVPADVEARVEVTSDGVPRGQAAAPIGASTIDVAVPTLARLHVSAASPSGTPLPVRIQVLDPAGTTATVPDHYGEPRRPRGRVAIAFATDGEHDLEVPAGTWEVVVSRGYEYDLFRQTITVGPGASATVDATLDRVVATPGQLCGDFHIHTARSNDSADSGLTKVASAVADGVELPVRSEHEYVADFGAEIAALGLEPWASGLGSIELTSMETWGHMGVFPLVPDPGAINAGAPRWQRFPTAAEPDGEIVTMSPVDVFAAVRTRAEQPVVIVNHPRGGANYFEYVGYDPATDSVDLVADWDTAFTLVEVFNDSDWASNRDGNVRDWLAILRGGRRVFAVGSSDSHGVASSPVGYPRTCIDLGTDDPRAVTGPMVRDRLAAGHAVVSGGVYVDARLGAARPGDVVTGLGSSASLDVEVRAAPWVDVDTLELVVDGVVVDSLTIMPGDADPQEPALRWRGSLPITVAPTGGFVLVAAFGDQALEPVHPGRRPFGVTNPIFVAP
;
A
#
# COMPACT_ATOMS: atom_id res chain seq x y z
N MET A 1 9.86 -12.53 2.51
CA MET A 1 10.04 -12.87 3.94
C MET A 1 10.82 -14.17 4.24
N VAL A 2 10.92 -15.15 3.33
CA VAL A 2 11.70 -16.40 3.54
C VAL A 2 13.19 -16.16 3.85
N ARG A 3 13.80 -15.09 3.30
CA ARG A 3 15.16 -14.69 3.69
C ARG A 3 15.27 -14.15 5.12
N ALA A 4 14.22 -13.53 5.67
CA ALA A 4 14.20 -13.10 7.07
C ALA A 4 14.01 -14.29 8.02
N ALA A 5 13.14 -15.25 7.69
CA ALA A 5 12.99 -16.50 8.44
C ALA A 5 14.27 -17.38 8.39
N ALA A 6 14.93 -17.48 7.23
CA ALA A 6 16.18 -18.22 7.06
C ALA A 6 17.42 -17.50 7.66
N TRP A 7 17.37 -16.17 7.79
CA TRP A 7 18.41 -15.40 8.50
C TRP A 7 18.20 -15.39 10.01
N LEU A 8 16.96 -15.36 10.49
CA LEU A 8 16.63 -15.53 11.91
C LEU A 8 17.18 -16.86 12.45
N SER A 9 17.19 -17.93 11.65
CA SER A 9 17.84 -19.20 12.00
C SER A 9 19.38 -19.17 11.98
N SER A 10 20.01 -18.21 11.29
CA SER A 10 21.47 -18.18 11.07
C SER A 10 22.23 -17.25 12.03
N SER A 11 21.57 -16.25 12.62
CA SER A 11 22.18 -15.32 13.59
C SER A 11 21.96 -15.73 15.06
N PHE A 12 21.16 -16.75 15.33
CA PHE A 12 21.00 -17.37 16.66
C PHE A 12 21.92 -18.59 16.81
N ILE A 13 23.24 -18.39 16.79
CA ILE A 13 24.20 -19.40 17.28
C ILE A 13 24.92 -18.82 18.50
N LEU A 14 24.29 -19.03 19.66
CA LEU A 14 24.82 -19.39 20.99
C LEU A 14 23.90 -18.81 22.10
N VAL A 15 22.70 -19.37 22.25
CA VAL A 15 22.06 -19.41 23.57
C VAL A 15 21.80 -20.89 23.84
N LEU A 16 22.48 -21.42 24.85
CA LEU A 16 22.23 -22.78 25.34
C LEU A 16 20.76 -22.87 25.77
N VAL A 17 19.94 -23.53 24.96
CA VAL A 17 18.63 -24.03 25.38
C VAL A 17 18.89 -25.11 26.42
N GLY A 18 18.74 -24.75 27.69
CA GLY A 18 18.48 -25.74 28.72
C GLY A 18 17.05 -26.24 28.52
N CYS A 19 16.90 -27.47 28.04
CA CYS A 19 15.61 -28.17 28.08
C CYS A 19 15.23 -28.33 29.56
N GLY A 20 14.32 -27.49 30.06
CA GLY A 20 13.58 -27.75 31.28
C GLY A 20 12.44 -28.71 30.96
N ASP A 21 12.31 -29.78 31.72
CA ASP A 21 11.27 -30.79 31.56
C ASP A 21 9.86 -30.18 31.63
N ASP A 22 9.11 -30.25 30.51
CA ASP A 22 7.68 -29.95 30.41
C ASP A 22 6.85 -31.03 31.13
N THR A 23 6.79 -30.95 32.46
CA THR A 23 5.69 -31.55 33.22
C THR A 23 4.82 -30.44 33.76
N PRO A 24 3.50 -30.43 33.51
CA PRO A 24 2.63 -29.41 34.09
C PRO A 24 2.67 -29.58 35.61
N PRO A 25 2.99 -28.55 36.41
CA PRO A 25 2.86 -28.67 37.85
C PRO A 25 1.37 -28.78 38.17
N ASP A 26 0.94 -29.99 38.53
CA ASP A 26 -0.32 -30.26 39.23
C ASP A 26 -0.35 -29.41 40.50
N GLY A 27 -1.04 -28.27 40.42
CA GLY A 27 -1.25 -27.37 41.55
C GLY A 27 -1.71 -25.99 41.07
N GLY A 28 -3.00 -25.84 40.76
CA GLY A 28 -3.57 -24.51 40.56
C GLY A 28 -3.32 -23.60 41.77
N CYS A 29 -3.36 -22.28 41.56
CA CYS A 29 -3.08 -21.32 42.63
C CYS A 29 -3.94 -21.56 43.88
N PRO A 30 -3.37 -21.49 45.10
CA PRO A 30 -4.13 -21.61 46.34
C PRO A 30 -5.27 -20.60 46.45
N THR A 31 -5.08 -19.42 45.85
CA THR A 31 -6.09 -18.38 45.67
C THR A 31 -5.96 -17.84 44.25
N ALA A 32 -7.08 -17.69 43.53
CA ALA A 32 -7.03 -17.11 42.20
C ALA A 32 -6.54 -15.64 42.27
N PRO A 33 -5.64 -15.21 41.36
CA PRO A 33 -5.22 -13.81 41.29
C PRO A 33 -6.43 -12.91 41.01
N ALA A 34 -6.40 -11.69 41.56
CA ALA A 34 -7.42 -10.70 41.27
C ALA A 34 -7.38 -10.35 39.77
N ARG A 35 -8.53 -10.50 39.08
CA ARG A 35 -8.67 -10.05 37.70
C ARG A 35 -8.63 -8.52 37.63
N PRO A 36 -8.19 -7.94 36.49
CA PRO A 36 -8.33 -6.50 36.26
C PRO A 36 -9.78 -6.07 36.51
N ALA A 37 -9.96 -5.03 37.32
CA ALA A 37 -11.29 -4.52 37.64
C ALA A 37 -11.92 -3.84 36.42
N LEU A 38 -13.24 -3.97 36.31
CA LEU A 38 -14.06 -3.25 35.34
C LEU A 38 -14.42 -1.86 35.87
N GLY A 39 -14.60 -0.92 34.96
CA GLY A 39 -14.92 0.48 35.24
C GLY A 39 -16.36 0.86 34.89
N ASP A 40 -16.57 2.16 34.72
CA ASP A 40 -17.82 2.70 34.21
C ASP A 40 -17.90 2.49 32.67
N PRO A 41 -19.01 1.97 32.11
CA PRO A 41 -19.11 1.68 30.69
C PRO A 41 -19.24 2.94 29.80
N THR A 42 -19.39 4.12 30.40
CA THR A 42 -19.67 5.39 29.69
C THR A 42 -18.67 6.51 29.97
N GLY A 43 -18.17 6.63 31.19
CA GLY A 43 -17.28 7.69 31.64
C GLY A 43 -17.94 9.06 31.73
N HIS A 44 -17.13 10.11 31.57
CA HIS A 44 -17.55 11.50 31.65
C HIS A 44 -18.47 11.88 30.48
N PRO A 45 -19.57 12.62 30.70
CA PRO A 45 -20.53 12.97 29.64
C PRO A 45 -20.00 14.02 28.65
N GLN A 46 -18.89 14.68 28.96
CA GLN A 46 -18.22 15.69 28.13
C GLN A 46 -16.70 15.46 28.14
N PRO A 47 -16.21 14.39 27.48
CA PRO A 47 -14.82 13.98 27.61
C PRO A 47 -13.85 14.94 26.90
N LEU A 48 -14.29 15.65 25.85
CA LEU A 48 -13.44 16.65 25.17
C LEU A 48 -13.38 18.01 25.88
N GLY A 49 -14.25 18.25 26.87
CA GLY A 49 -14.38 19.55 27.55
C GLY A 49 -13.43 19.78 28.72
N SER A 50 -12.29 19.08 28.76
CA SER A 50 -11.27 19.18 29.82
C SER A 50 -10.64 20.57 29.87
N GLY A 51 -10.51 21.13 31.08
CA GLY A 51 -9.70 22.33 31.31
C GLY A 51 -8.20 22.01 31.41
N PRO A 52 -7.33 23.03 31.54
CA PRO A 52 -5.86 22.84 31.57
C PRO A 52 -5.31 22.01 32.73
N THR A 53 -6.14 21.74 33.74
CA THR A 53 -5.80 20.94 34.93
C THR A 53 -6.55 19.61 34.98
N GLU A 54 -7.21 19.23 33.89
CA GLU A 54 -8.00 18.02 33.80
C GLU A 54 -7.58 17.21 32.57
N ALA A 55 -7.69 15.89 32.70
CA ALA A 55 -7.89 14.98 31.58
C ALA A 55 -9.23 14.31 31.82
N ARG A 56 -9.92 13.88 30.75
CA ARG A 56 -11.22 13.21 30.87
C ARG A 56 -11.32 12.01 29.95
N ALA A 57 -12.02 10.98 30.44
CA ALA A 57 -12.33 9.77 29.68
C ALA A 57 -13.85 9.61 29.54
N GLY A 58 -14.32 9.22 28.37
CA GLY A 58 -15.74 8.92 28.13
C GLY A 58 -16.00 8.44 26.71
N ARG A 59 -17.28 8.36 26.33
CA ARG A 59 -17.71 7.97 24.98
C ARG A 59 -17.67 9.16 24.01
N VAL A 60 -17.13 8.95 22.81
CA VAL A 60 -17.14 9.93 21.72
C VAL A 60 -18.47 9.89 20.96
N ARG A 61 -18.96 11.05 20.53
CA ARG A 61 -20.19 11.15 19.71
C ARG A 61 -19.85 11.38 18.25
N ALA A 62 -20.81 11.15 17.37
CA ALA A 62 -20.63 11.39 15.94
C ALA A 62 -20.23 12.85 15.65
N GLU A 63 -20.82 13.82 16.36
CA GLU A 63 -20.47 15.24 16.20
C GLU A 63 -19.09 15.65 16.74
N ASP A 64 -18.47 14.80 17.56
CA ASP A 64 -17.16 15.03 18.16
C ASP A 64 -16.02 14.58 17.22
N LEU A 65 -16.32 13.70 16.26
CA LEU A 65 -15.34 13.11 15.34
C LEU A 65 -15.13 14.02 14.12
N PRO A 66 -13.93 14.58 13.93
CA PRO A 66 -13.63 15.37 12.75
C PRO A 66 -13.50 14.46 11.52
N ALA A 67 -13.79 15.02 10.34
CA ALA A 67 -13.43 14.37 9.09
C ALA A 67 -11.91 14.23 9.00
N VAL A 68 -11.44 13.05 8.63
CA VAL A 68 -10.03 12.83 8.30
C VAL A 68 -9.88 13.05 6.79
N PRO A 69 -8.95 13.90 6.32
CA PRO A 69 -8.83 14.25 4.90
C PRO A 69 -8.72 13.05 3.96
N SER A 70 -8.10 11.95 4.40
CA SER A 70 -7.98 10.71 3.64
C SER A 70 -9.26 9.87 3.57
N GLY A 71 -10.21 10.06 4.49
CA GLY A 71 -11.38 9.20 4.66
C GLY A 71 -11.08 7.80 5.22
N MET A 72 -9.91 7.59 5.80
CA MET A 72 -9.42 6.25 6.21
C MET A 72 -9.37 6.06 7.74
N ALA A 73 -10.08 6.87 8.52
CA ALA A 73 -10.20 6.64 9.96
C ALA A 73 -11.21 5.53 10.25
N THR A 74 -10.88 4.67 11.20
CA THR A 74 -11.76 3.59 11.67
C THR A 74 -12.54 3.96 12.94
N TRP A 75 -12.26 5.12 13.54
CA TRP A 75 -13.04 5.58 14.70
C TRP A 75 -14.53 5.75 14.39
N ALA A 76 -15.38 5.47 15.37
CA ALA A 76 -16.81 5.54 15.23
C ALA A 76 -17.47 6.15 16.48
N ALA A 77 -18.69 6.66 16.29
CA ALA A 77 -19.51 7.12 17.40
C ALA A 77 -19.76 5.96 18.37
N GLY A 78 -19.54 6.18 19.66
CA GLY A 78 -19.59 5.13 20.66
C GLY A 78 -18.21 4.63 21.10
N ASP A 79 -17.14 4.90 20.37
CA ASP A 79 -15.79 4.60 20.86
C ASP A 79 -15.44 5.38 22.13
N PHE A 80 -14.40 4.95 22.84
CA PHE A 80 -13.89 5.65 24.00
C PHE A 80 -12.88 6.72 23.58
N VAL A 81 -12.85 7.83 24.31
CA VAL A 81 -11.85 8.88 24.11
C VAL A 81 -11.25 9.29 25.44
N LEU A 82 -9.93 9.45 25.45
CA LEU A 82 -9.15 10.15 26.47
C LEU A 82 -8.77 11.52 25.90
N ALA A 83 -9.08 12.61 26.59
CA ALA A 83 -8.69 13.95 26.14
C ALA A 83 -8.26 14.85 27.29
N ASN A 84 -7.34 15.77 27.02
CA ASN A 84 -7.03 16.92 27.85
C ASN A 84 -7.11 18.21 27.03
N ASP A 85 -6.56 19.32 27.50
CA ASP A 85 -6.58 20.60 26.78
C ASP A 85 -5.66 20.67 25.55
N ARG A 86 -4.93 19.59 25.22
CA ARG A 86 -3.94 19.54 24.12
C ARG A 86 -4.15 18.42 23.13
N VAL A 87 -4.49 17.22 23.61
CA VAL A 87 -4.49 16.00 22.80
C VAL A 87 -5.68 15.11 23.13
N ALA A 88 -6.05 14.27 22.17
CA ALA A 88 -6.99 13.19 22.36
C ALA A 88 -6.50 11.89 21.71
N LEU A 89 -6.86 10.78 22.34
CA LEU A 89 -6.72 9.41 21.83
C LEU A 89 -8.10 8.74 21.84
N VAL A 90 -8.51 8.20 20.70
CA VAL A 90 -9.73 7.41 20.53
C VAL A 90 -9.37 5.93 20.54
N ILE A 91 -10.15 5.14 21.29
CA ILE A 91 -9.97 3.70 21.52
C ILE A 91 -11.28 3.02 21.12
N GLU A 92 -11.18 2.06 20.20
CA GLU A 92 -12.34 1.30 19.70
C GLU A 92 -13.05 0.59 20.84
N ASP A 93 -14.39 0.53 20.81
CA ASP A 93 -15.13 -0.31 21.75
C ASP A 93 -14.91 -1.82 21.49
N VAL A 94 -15.46 -2.69 22.34
CA VAL A 94 -15.47 -4.13 22.12
C VAL A 94 -16.22 -4.50 20.83
N GLY A 95 -15.59 -5.32 19.99
CA GLY A 95 -16.17 -5.78 18.73
C GLY A 95 -15.13 -6.35 17.77
N ASP A 96 -15.60 -6.72 16.58
CA ASP A 96 -14.73 -6.98 15.44
C ASP A 96 -14.22 -5.63 14.90
N SER A 97 -12.93 -5.55 14.59
CA SER A 97 -12.29 -4.33 14.07
C SER A 97 -12.17 -4.34 12.54
N ASP A 98 -12.12 -3.15 11.94
CA ASP A 98 -11.70 -2.92 10.54
C ASP A 98 -10.16 -2.95 10.36
N LEU A 99 -9.42 -3.27 11.43
CA LEU A 99 -7.97 -3.41 11.45
C LEU A 99 -7.55 -4.88 11.37
N TYR A 100 -6.25 -5.14 11.22
CA TYR A 100 -5.75 -6.51 11.09
C TYR A 100 -5.69 -7.26 12.43
N ASP A 101 -5.51 -6.57 13.56
CA ASP A 101 -5.88 -7.02 14.89
C ASP A 101 -7.41 -6.99 14.95
N PRO A 102 -8.07 -8.17 14.89
CA PRO A 102 -9.49 -8.21 14.60
C PRO A 102 -10.36 -7.84 15.81
N TRP A 103 -9.75 -7.41 16.92
CA TRP A 103 -10.41 -7.16 18.19
C TRP A 103 -10.33 -5.68 18.56
N GLY A 104 -11.46 -5.09 18.93
CA GLY A 104 -11.50 -3.71 19.42
C GLY A 104 -10.79 -3.48 20.76
N GLY A 105 -10.89 -2.31 21.36
CA GLY A 105 -10.12 -1.92 22.54
C GLY A 105 -8.69 -1.46 22.23
N ARG A 106 -8.38 -1.16 20.96
CA ARG A 106 -7.10 -0.58 20.50
C ARG A 106 -7.27 0.90 20.15
N PRO A 107 -6.19 1.69 20.16
CA PRO A 107 -6.15 2.99 19.50
C PRO A 107 -6.65 2.92 18.06
N VAL A 108 -7.57 3.82 17.69
CA VAL A 108 -8.06 3.99 16.31
C VAL A 108 -7.92 5.43 15.80
N GLY A 109 -7.43 6.33 16.64
CA GLY A 109 -7.01 7.64 16.18
C GLY A 109 -6.50 8.57 17.25
N VAL A 110 -5.72 9.55 16.83
CA VAL A 110 -5.24 10.65 17.68
C VAL A 110 -5.52 11.98 17.02
N ALA A 111 -5.72 13.01 17.83
CA ALA A 111 -5.93 14.38 17.36
C ALA A 111 -5.40 15.39 18.38
N THR A 112 -5.20 16.62 17.92
CA THR A 112 -4.99 17.76 18.83
C THR A 112 -6.32 18.31 19.31
N ILE A 113 -6.31 18.99 20.46
CA ILE A 113 -7.49 19.63 21.05
C ILE A 113 -7.35 21.14 20.97
N VAL A 114 -8.37 21.80 20.41
CA VAL A 114 -8.52 23.26 20.42
C VAL A 114 -9.95 23.57 20.82
N ASP A 115 -10.11 24.41 21.86
CA ASP A 115 -11.41 24.83 22.40
C ASP A 115 -12.38 23.66 22.67
N GLY A 116 -11.84 22.56 23.20
CA GLY A 116 -12.60 21.35 23.55
C GLY A 116 -13.10 20.55 22.34
N ARG A 117 -12.43 20.66 21.20
CA ARG A 117 -12.72 19.90 19.98
C ARG A 117 -11.46 19.25 19.43
N MET A 118 -11.62 18.04 18.92
CA MET A 118 -10.57 17.38 18.14
C MET A 118 -10.37 18.11 16.82
N VAL A 119 -9.14 18.49 16.53
CA VAL A 119 -8.72 19.16 15.29
C VAL A 119 -7.45 18.52 14.74
N ALA A 120 -7.24 18.70 13.43
CA ALA A 120 -6.09 18.15 12.70
C ALA A 120 -5.86 16.65 12.99
N PRO A 121 -6.87 15.78 12.82
CA PRO A 121 -6.74 14.36 13.14
C PRO A 121 -5.55 13.73 12.40
N ALA A 122 -4.82 12.85 13.08
CA ALA A 122 -3.76 12.08 12.43
C ALA A 122 -4.39 11.13 11.41
N ASP A 123 -3.63 10.80 10.37
CA ASP A 123 -3.97 9.76 9.41
C ASP A 123 -3.73 8.35 9.99
N PHE A 124 -4.30 8.12 11.17
CA PHE A 124 -3.90 7.05 12.09
C PHE A 124 -4.09 5.67 11.47
N GLY A 125 -3.01 4.89 11.50
CA GLY A 125 -2.97 3.49 11.09
C GLY A 125 -3.24 2.55 12.25
N GLU A 126 -2.57 1.41 12.26
CA GLU A 126 -2.77 0.37 13.27
C GLU A 126 -1.57 0.24 14.20
N LEU A 127 -1.86 0.09 15.50
CA LEU A 127 -0.88 -0.17 16.54
C LEU A 127 -1.16 -1.51 17.21
N PHE A 128 -0.25 -2.47 17.03
CA PHE A 128 -0.31 -3.74 17.74
C PHE A 128 0.31 -3.64 19.12
N LEU A 129 -0.43 -4.08 20.13
CA LEU A 129 0.00 -4.08 21.53
C LEU A 129 0.17 -5.51 22.02
N PHE A 130 1.42 -5.98 22.11
CA PHE A 130 1.69 -7.37 22.47
C PHE A 130 2.23 -7.56 23.89
N THR A 131 1.85 -8.71 24.44
CA THR A 131 2.51 -9.45 25.51
C THR A 131 3.20 -10.66 24.87
N ALA A 132 4.54 -10.62 24.76
CA ALA A 132 5.28 -11.53 23.88
C ALA A 132 4.74 -11.45 22.43
N ARG A 133 4.03 -12.48 21.94
CA ARG A 133 3.34 -12.51 20.64
C ARG A 133 1.81 -12.48 20.74
N MET A 134 1.29 -12.32 21.95
CA MET A 134 -0.14 -12.40 22.28
C MET A 134 -0.69 -11.00 22.51
N THR A 135 -1.96 -10.75 22.17
CA THR A 135 -2.69 -9.53 22.51
C THR A 135 -4.00 -9.90 23.23
N VAL A 136 -4.83 -8.94 23.58
CA VAL A 136 -6.08 -9.13 24.31
C VAL A 136 -7.24 -9.36 23.34
N VAL A 137 -7.91 -10.51 23.42
CA VAL A 137 -9.28 -10.61 22.88
C VAL A 137 -10.14 -9.78 23.80
N THR A 138 -10.53 -8.59 23.37
CA THR A 138 -11.24 -7.64 24.21
C THR A 138 -12.63 -8.18 24.49
N GLU A 139 -12.90 -8.46 25.76
CA GLU A 139 -14.22 -8.85 26.26
C GLU A 139 -14.99 -7.60 26.73
N GLU A 140 -14.29 -6.56 27.16
CA GLU A 140 -14.91 -5.31 27.64
C GLU A 140 -13.95 -4.11 27.56
N VAL A 141 -14.48 -2.93 27.24
CA VAL A 141 -13.80 -1.63 27.39
C VAL A 141 -14.57 -0.76 28.38
N SER A 142 -13.88 -0.13 29.33
CA SER A 142 -14.50 0.70 30.38
C SER A 142 -13.60 1.81 30.90
N VAL A 143 -14.20 2.84 31.51
CA VAL A 143 -13.51 3.97 32.15
C VAL A 143 -13.22 3.64 33.61
N ILE A 144 -11.94 3.48 33.95
CA ILE A 144 -11.48 3.20 35.32
C ILE A 144 -11.41 4.49 36.14
N ALA A 145 -10.99 5.58 35.50
CA ALA A 145 -10.97 6.91 36.09
C ALA A 145 -11.37 7.91 35.00
N ASP A 146 -12.39 8.71 35.27
CA ASP A 146 -12.88 9.71 34.31
C ASP A 146 -12.07 11.02 34.34
N GLY A 147 -11.07 11.12 35.22
CA GLY A 147 -10.14 12.24 35.38
C GLY A 147 -10.74 13.55 35.89
N SER A 148 -12.05 13.60 36.15
CA SER A 148 -12.79 14.81 36.55
C SER A 148 -12.33 15.44 37.88
N THR A 149 -11.58 14.70 38.70
CA THR A 149 -11.03 15.18 39.98
C THR A 149 -9.60 15.71 39.87
N GLY A 150 -9.10 15.98 38.66
CA GLY A 150 -7.73 16.49 38.41
C GLY A 150 -6.63 15.42 38.47
N GLY A 151 -7.02 14.15 38.51
CA GLY A 151 -6.13 13.01 38.29
C GLY A 151 -6.07 12.61 36.81
N PRO A 152 -5.29 11.58 36.47
CA PRO A 152 -5.29 11.04 35.12
C PRO A 152 -6.65 10.43 34.76
N ALA A 153 -7.00 10.52 33.47
CA ALA A 153 -8.10 9.77 32.89
C ALA A 153 -7.57 8.41 32.42
N ILE A 154 -8.33 7.33 32.66
CA ILE A 154 -7.92 5.95 32.40
C ILE A 154 -9.05 5.19 31.72
N VAL A 155 -8.79 4.71 30.50
CA VAL A 155 -9.62 3.73 29.77
C VAL A 155 -8.92 2.38 29.81
N ARG A 156 -9.67 1.31 30.03
CA ARG A 156 -9.17 -0.06 30.08
C ARG A 156 -9.90 -0.97 29.09
N ALA A 157 -9.14 -1.69 28.27
CA ALA A 157 -9.60 -2.87 27.53
C ALA A 157 -9.20 -4.14 28.28
N THR A 158 -10.15 -5.01 28.65
CA THR A 158 -9.92 -6.24 29.43
C THR A 158 -10.33 -7.47 28.64
N GLY A 159 -9.58 -8.55 28.80
CA GLY A 159 -9.95 -9.85 28.24
C GLY A 159 -8.87 -10.91 28.42
N ARG A 160 -8.75 -11.82 27.47
CA ARG A 160 -7.80 -12.94 27.51
C ARG A 160 -6.70 -12.79 26.49
N LEU A 161 -5.51 -13.28 26.83
CA LEU A 161 -4.42 -13.28 25.87
C LEU A 161 -4.64 -14.34 24.78
N ARG A 162 -4.57 -13.94 23.52
CA ARG A 162 -4.55 -14.80 22.32
C ARG A 162 -3.56 -14.24 21.31
N PRO A 163 -3.00 -15.08 20.43
CA PRO A 163 -2.15 -14.55 19.37
C PRO A 163 -3.01 -13.91 18.28
N VAL A 164 -2.50 -12.86 17.66
CA VAL A 164 -3.18 -12.25 16.50
C VAL A 164 -3.23 -13.30 15.38
N PRO A 165 -4.39 -13.59 14.78
CA PRO A 165 -4.60 -14.73 13.89
C PRO A 165 -3.59 -14.88 12.75
N PHE A 166 -3.26 -13.79 12.05
CA PHE A 166 -2.33 -13.86 10.93
C PHE A 166 -0.86 -13.87 11.37
N ILE A 167 -0.53 -13.36 12.56
CA ILE A 167 0.84 -13.34 13.11
C ILE A 167 1.18 -14.68 13.77
N ASP A 168 0.19 -15.42 14.27
CA ASP A 168 0.37 -16.69 14.97
C ASP A 168 1.13 -17.71 14.11
N GLY A 169 0.69 -17.90 12.86
CA GLY A 169 1.33 -18.82 11.92
C GLY A 169 2.80 -18.50 11.63
N LEU A 170 3.18 -17.22 11.70
CA LEU A 170 4.55 -16.74 11.46
C LEU A 170 5.45 -16.83 12.69
N THR A 171 4.89 -16.74 13.90
CA THR A 171 5.65 -16.53 15.14
C THR A 171 5.60 -17.69 16.12
N ALA A 172 4.63 -18.61 15.98
CA ALA A 172 4.43 -19.72 16.91
C ALA A 172 5.65 -20.65 17.01
N ALA A 173 6.39 -20.85 15.91
CA ALA A 173 7.61 -21.66 15.88
C ALA A 173 8.80 -21.01 16.59
N LEU A 174 8.79 -19.68 16.74
CA LEU A 174 9.89 -18.89 17.30
C LEU A 174 9.69 -18.55 18.78
N PHE A 175 8.43 -18.43 19.23
CA PHE A 175 8.09 -18.03 20.61
C PHE A 175 7.03 -18.97 21.21
N SER A 176 7.49 -20.04 21.86
CA SER A 176 6.67 -21.09 22.48
C SER A 176 6.32 -20.78 23.93
N ASN A 177 5.42 -19.82 24.17
CA ASN A 177 4.82 -19.61 25.49
C ASN A 177 3.32 -19.38 25.31
N PRO A 178 2.47 -20.43 25.33
CA PRO A 178 1.03 -20.20 25.38
C PRO A 178 0.73 -19.36 26.61
N LEU A 179 -0.18 -18.39 26.52
CA LEU A 179 -0.63 -17.52 27.63
C LEU A 179 -2.17 -17.42 27.67
N ASP A 180 -2.84 -18.36 27.02
CA ASP A 180 -4.29 -18.41 26.82
C ASP A 180 -5.09 -18.55 28.12
N ASP A 181 -4.45 -19.01 29.19
CA ASP A 181 -4.98 -19.07 30.56
C ASP A 181 -4.89 -17.73 31.31
N VAL A 182 -4.11 -16.76 30.81
CA VAL A 182 -3.88 -15.46 31.47
C VAL A 182 -4.95 -14.45 31.05
N VAL A 183 -5.64 -13.90 32.05
CA VAL A 183 -6.48 -12.71 31.88
C VAL A 183 -5.59 -11.48 31.92
N ALA A 184 -5.75 -10.58 30.96
CA ALA A 184 -4.98 -9.36 30.85
C ALA A 184 -5.88 -8.14 30.59
N ALA A 185 -5.30 -6.96 30.77
CA ALA A 185 -5.91 -5.71 30.38
C ALA A 185 -4.87 -4.71 29.89
N ILE A 186 -5.29 -3.82 28.99
CA ILE A 186 -4.53 -2.68 28.49
C ILE A 186 -5.14 -1.42 29.10
N ASP A 187 -4.35 -0.69 29.89
CA ASP A 187 -4.70 0.63 30.40
C ASP A 187 -4.08 1.69 29.50
N TYR A 188 -4.90 2.65 29.08
CA TYR A 188 -4.51 3.89 28.43
C TYR A 188 -4.72 5.03 29.43
N GLU A 189 -3.64 5.71 29.81
CA GLU A 189 -3.64 6.72 30.87
C GLU A 189 -3.19 8.08 30.31
N LEU A 190 -4.04 9.10 30.45
CA LEU A 190 -3.75 10.48 30.04
C LEU A 190 -3.78 11.40 31.25
N ALA A 191 -2.66 12.05 31.55
CA ALA A 191 -2.57 13.05 32.60
C ALA A 191 -3.01 14.45 32.13
N PRO A 192 -3.46 15.33 33.04
CA PRO A 192 -3.70 16.73 32.73
C PRO A 192 -2.49 17.43 32.08
N GLY A 193 -2.70 18.12 30.97
CA GLY A 193 -1.67 18.89 30.25
C GLY A 193 -0.55 18.06 29.59
N ALA A 194 -0.61 16.73 29.64
CA ALA A 194 0.36 15.85 29.00
C ALA A 194 0.16 15.78 27.48
N GLU A 195 1.25 15.72 26.71
CA GLU A 195 1.23 15.46 25.26
C GLU A 195 1.51 13.98 24.94
N HIS A 196 1.20 13.08 25.89
CA HIS A 196 1.37 11.65 25.71
C HIS A 196 0.33 10.84 26.47
N VAL A 197 0.09 9.62 25.99
CA VAL A 197 -0.69 8.60 26.68
C VAL A 197 0.25 7.48 27.12
N ASP A 198 0.19 7.11 28.41
CA ASP A 198 0.90 5.96 28.94
C ASP A 198 0.09 4.68 28.67
N VAL A 199 0.75 3.65 28.13
CA VAL A 199 0.15 2.33 27.87
C VAL A 199 0.72 1.33 28.85
N ARG A 200 -0.14 0.69 29.66
CA ARG A 200 0.26 -0.29 30.67
C ARG A 200 -0.52 -1.58 30.50
N PHE A 201 0.16 -2.71 30.63
CA PHE A 201 -0.51 -4.00 30.73
C PHE A 201 -0.70 -4.39 32.19
N ARG A 202 -1.85 -5.01 32.48
CA ARG A 202 -2.13 -5.71 33.74
C ARG A 202 -2.39 -7.17 33.47
N TYR A 203 -1.92 -8.04 34.36
CA TYR A 203 -2.07 -9.48 34.22
C TYR A 203 -2.63 -10.09 35.48
N ALA A 204 -3.41 -11.15 35.33
CA ALA A 204 -3.82 -12.05 36.40
C ALA A 204 -3.42 -13.48 36.00
N SER A 205 -2.23 -13.91 36.42
CA SER A 205 -1.65 -15.21 36.03
C SER A 205 -2.10 -16.32 36.98
N PRO A 206 -2.86 -17.34 36.51
CA PRO A 206 -3.31 -18.45 37.34
C PRO A 206 -2.25 -19.55 37.52
N ARG A 207 -1.02 -19.33 37.04
CA ARG A 207 0.06 -20.33 37.02
C ARG A 207 0.77 -20.40 38.37
N ALA A 208 1.12 -21.61 38.79
CA ALA A 208 1.82 -21.84 40.07
C ALA A 208 3.21 -21.18 40.13
N SER A 209 3.91 -21.13 38.99
CA SER A 209 5.25 -20.59 38.86
C SER A 209 5.26 -19.36 37.95
N ALA A 210 6.31 -18.55 38.09
CA ALA A 210 6.58 -17.49 37.16
C ALA A 210 6.83 -18.04 35.74
N THR A 211 6.46 -17.26 34.72
CA THR A 211 6.69 -17.56 33.30
C THR A 211 7.65 -16.53 32.74
N GLU A 212 8.79 -16.98 32.20
CA GLU A 212 9.75 -16.11 31.53
C GLU A 212 9.34 -15.91 30.07
N LEU A 213 9.15 -14.65 29.68
CA LEU A 213 8.91 -14.27 28.28
C LEU A 213 10.20 -13.72 27.72
N ALA A 214 10.76 -14.37 26.69
CA ALA A 214 12.09 -14.02 26.16
C ALA A 214 12.13 -12.63 25.47
N VAL A 215 11.04 -12.23 24.81
CA VAL A 215 10.94 -10.96 24.07
C VAL A 215 9.53 -10.36 24.21
N THR A 216 9.42 -9.06 23.93
CA THR A 216 8.14 -8.40 23.62
C THR A 216 8.13 -8.01 22.15
N LEU A 217 7.12 -8.42 21.39
CA LEU A 217 6.91 -7.95 20.02
C LEU A 217 6.29 -6.54 20.05
N HIS A 218 6.68 -5.72 19.10
CA HIS A 218 6.12 -4.41 18.83
C HIS A 218 5.82 -4.34 17.34
N GLY A 219 4.69 -3.75 16.97
CA GLY A 219 4.29 -3.67 15.57
C GLY A 219 3.37 -2.48 15.32
N LEU A 220 3.58 -1.84 14.19
CA LEU A 220 2.72 -0.83 13.63
C LEU A 220 2.49 -1.18 12.15
N MET A 221 1.33 -0.80 11.63
CA MET A 221 1.01 -0.99 10.22
C MET A 221 0.41 0.28 9.61
N TYR A 222 0.50 0.38 8.29
CA TYR A 222 0.18 1.56 7.47
C TYR A 222 1.27 2.64 7.45
N THR A 223 2.55 2.26 7.47
CA THR A 223 3.66 3.22 7.47
C THR A 223 3.90 3.92 6.14
N LYS A 224 3.30 3.41 5.05
CA LYS A 224 3.34 4.11 3.76
C LYS A 224 2.35 5.27 3.70
N ARG A 225 1.26 5.18 4.47
CA ARG A 225 0.28 6.25 4.69
C ARG A 225 0.82 7.34 5.61
N MET A 226 1.44 6.97 6.73
CA MET A 226 2.19 7.88 7.61
C MET A 226 3.68 7.49 7.65
N PRO A 227 4.55 8.12 6.85
CA PRO A 227 5.97 7.78 6.76
C PRO A 227 6.64 7.74 8.13
N SER A 228 7.40 6.66 8.39
CA SER A 228 8.14 6.51 9.63
C SER A 228 9.43 7.30 9.64
N PHE A 229 9.74 7.86 10.81
CA PHE A 229 10.96 8.57 11.12
C PHE A 229 11.60 7.97 12.38
N VAL A 230 12.90 7.71 12.30
CA VAL A 230 13.70 7.18 13.42
C VAL A 230 14.71 8.25 13.82
N PRO A 231 14.65 8.79 15.06
CA PRO A 231 15.59 9.80 15.54
C PRO A 231 17.05 9.37 15.35
N GLY A 232 17.86 10.25 14.76
CA GLY A 232 19.26 9.99 14.43
C GLY A 232 19.51 9.25 13.11
N VAL A 233 18.48 8.66 12.50
CA VAL A 233 18.56 7.98 11.19
C VAL A 233 17.87 8.81 10.09
N GLY A 234 16.69 9.36 10.38
CA GLY A 234 15.85 10.07 9.40
C GLY A 234 14.58 9.30 9.04
N PHE A 235 13.99 9.61 7.88
CA PHE A 235 12.88 8.83 7.33
C PHE A 235 13.38 7.44 6.91
N SER A 236 12.88 6.41 7.58
CA SER A 236 13.36 5.03 7.44
C SER A 236 12.33 4.05 7.99
N ASP A 237 12.20 2.90 7.33
CA ASP A 237 11.48 1.76 7.88
C ASP A 237 12.36 0.88 8.78
N ASP A 238 13.70 1.07 8.78
CA ASP A 238 14.61 0.35 9.68
C ASP A 238 14.55 0.94 11.09
N VAL A 239 13.88 0.20 11.98
CA VAL A 239 13.68 0.55 13.39
C VAL A 239 14.63 -0.18 14.33
N SER A 240 15.68 -0.81 13.82
CA SER A 240 16.67 -1.52 14.64
C SER A 240 17.41 -0.56 15.58
N GLY A 241 17.41 -0.85 16.87
CA GLY A 241 17.99 0.02 17.89
C GLY A 241 17.13 1.25 18.25
N ALA A 242 15.95 1.42 17.63
CA ALA A 242 15.12 2.59 17.84
C ALA A 242 14.52 2.61 19.25
N ASP A 243 14.60 3.77 19.90
CA ASP A 243 13.95 4.07 21.19
C ASP A 243 12.63 4.84 21.01
N ALA A 244 12.33 5.26 19.78
CA ALA A 244 11.08 5.86 19.34
C ALA A 244 10.88 5.60 17.84
N ILE A 245 9.65 5.31 17.46
CA ILE A 245 9.21 5.24 16.06
C ILE A 245 8.22 6.37 15.86
N VAL A 246 8.56 7.34 15.02
CA VAL A 246 7.75 8.54 14.77
C VAL A 246 6.98 8.37 13.47
N LEU A 247 5.69 8.70 13.46
CA LEU A 247 4.78 8.56 12.32
C LEU A 247 4.37 9.97 11.90
N VAL A 248 4.73 10.34 10.67
CA VAL A 248 4.70 11.74 10.23
C VAL A 248 3.53 12.01 9.31
N ASP A 249 2.82 13.10 9.60
CA ASP A 249 1.90 13.81 8.69
C ASP A 249 2.25 15.30 8.76
N ASP A 250 2.81 15.86 7.68
CA ASP A 250 3.32 17.23 7.65
C ASP A 250 2.22 18.29 7.75
N VAL A 251 0.95 17.95 7.49
CA VAL A 251 -0.17 18.89 7.47
C VAL A 251 -1.15 18.68 8.61
N ALA A 252 -1.09 17.54 9.30
CA ALA A 252 -1.92 17.22 10.46
C ALA A 252 -1.09 16.76 11.68
N THR A 253 -1.74 16.03 12.59
CA THR A 253 -1.11 15.54 13.82
C THR A 253 -0.16 14.38 13.52
N SER A 254 1.13 14.58 13.80
CA SER A 254 2.11 13.49 13.87
C SER A 254 2.17 12.91 15.29
N TRP A 255 2.56 11.65 15.43
CA TRP A 255 2.65 10.97 16.72
C TRP A 255 3.81 9.96 16.76
N ALA A 256 4.22 9.54 17.94
CA ALA A 256 5.33 8.61 18.12
C ALA A 256 5.02 7.51 19.11
N TYR A 257 5.51 6.32 18.82
CA TYR A 257 5.50 5.14 19.69
C TYR A 257 6.85 5.01 20.38
N LEU A 258 6.87 5.10 21.71
CA LEU A 258 8.07 4.97 22.54
C LEU A 258 7.93 3.70 23.39
N PRO A 259 8.55 2.57 23.00
CA PRO A 259 8.49 1.34 23.80
C PRO A 259 9.23 1.51 25.12
N ALA A 260 8.78 0.81 26.17
CA ALA A 260 9.41 0.86 27.50
C ALA A 260 10.87 0.34 27.51
N ALA A 261 11.26 -0.42 26.48
CA ALA A 261 12.64 -0.80 26.20
C ALA A 261 12.90 -0.64 24.69
N PRO A 262 14.11 -0.24 24.25
CA PRO A 262 14.41 -0.04 22.85
C PRO A 262 14.16 -1.29 22.00
N ILE A 263 13.81 -1.07 20.73
CA ILE A 263 13.70 -2.14 19.74
C ILE A 263 15.11 -2.67 19.48
N GLY A 264 15.37 -3.93 19.83
CA GLY A 264 16.68 -4.54 19.60
C GLY A 264 16.89 -4.89 18.13
N PHE A 265 15.95 -5.65 17.57
CA PHE A 265 15.94 -6.05 16.17
C PHE A 265 14.67 -5.51 15.50
N GLY A 266 14.83 -4.80 14.39
CA GLY A 266 13.74 -4.27 13.58
C GLY A 266 13.36 -5.18 12.42
N LEU A 267 12.09 -5.14 12.04
CA LEU A 267 11.51 -5.78 10.86
C LEU A 267 10.62 -4.77 10.15
N ALA A 268 10.77 -4.66 8.84
CA ALA A 268 9.91 -3.88 7.98
C ALA A 268 9.52 -4.68 6.74
N VAL A 269 8.23 -4.78 6.46
CA VAL A 269 7.72 -5.55 5.32
C VAL A 269 6.29 -5.16 5.02
N SER A 270 5.97 -4.90 3.75
CA SER A 270 4.61 -4.56 3.29
C SER A 270 3.89 -3.59 4.23
N GLY A 271 4.51 -2.44 4.54
CA GLY A 271 3.88 -1.43 5.39
C GLY A 271 3.76 -1.75 6.89
N PHE A 272 4.12 -2.96 7.32
CA PHE A 272 4.40 -3.27 8.72
C PHE A 272 5.81 -2.79 9.08
N ILE A 273 5.94 -2.12 10.22
CA ILE A 273 7.23 -1.90 10.89
C ILE A 273 7.12 -2.32 12.34
N GLY A 274 8.18 -2.90 12.88
CA GLY A 274 8.16 -3.38 14.24
C GLY A 274 9.44 -4.08 14.61
N GLY A 275 9.39 -4.84 15.69
CA GLY A 275 10.56 -5.54 16.18
C GLY A 275 10.38 -6.09 17.58
N THR A 276 11.46 -6.59 18.14
CA THR A 276 11.44 -7.16 19.49
C THR A 276 12.25 -6.30 20.45
N SER A 277 11.69 -6.03 21.62
CA SER A 277 12.44 -5.53 22.78
C SER A 277 12.71 -6.65 23.78
N THR A 278 13.45 -6.32 24.84
CA THR A 278 13.75 -7.26 25.92
C THR A 278 12.48 -7.84 26.55
N GLY A 279 12.53 -9.14 26.83
CA GLY A 279 11.49 -9.86 27.55
C GLY A 279 11.32 -9.46 29.02
N PHE A 280 10.41 -10.16 29.71
CA PHE A 280 10.14 -9.94 31.13
C PHE A 280 9.55 -11.20 31.78
N GLU A 281 9.56 -11.24 33.11
CA GLU A 281 8.97 -12.33 33.89
C GLU A 281 7.53 -11.99 34.30
N LEU A 282 6.60 -12.91 34.04
CA LEU A 282 5.24 -12.88 34.56
C LEU A 282 5.18 -13.69 35.87
N PRO A 283 4.93 -13.06 37.04
CA PRO A 283 4.88 -13.79 38.30
C PRO A 283 3.71 -14.80 38.34
N GLY A 284 3.94 -15.96 38.95
CA GLY A 284 2.90 -16.97 39.19
C GLY A 284 1.97 -16.56 40.34
N CYS A 285 0.70 -16.97 40.25
CA CYS A 285 -0.34 -16.74 41.26
C CYS A 285 -0.46 -15.29 41.72
N ALA A 286 -0.26 -14.34 40.81
CA ALA A 286 -0.21 -12.93 41.13
C ALA A 286 -0.97 -12.09 40.11
N ALA A 287 -1.46 -10.95 40.60
CA ALA A 287 -1.76 -9.81 39.77
C ALA A 287 -0.49 -8.97 39.61
N SER A 288 -0.16 -8.56 38.39
CA SER A 288 1.01 -7.74 38.09
C SER A 288 0.69 -6.65 37.07
N GLU A 289 1.53 -5.64 37.01
CA GLU A 289 1.45 -4.58 36.00
C GLU A 289 2.82 -4.31 35.36
N ARG A 290 2.80 -3.83 34.12
CA ARG A 290 4.01 -3.49 33.36
C ARG A 290 3.74 -2.25 32.49
N ALA A 291 4.65 -1.29 32.51
CA ALA A 291 4.69 -0.23 31.50
C ALA A 291 5.09 -0.82 30.14
N HIS A 292 4.30 -0.57 29.11
CA HIS A 292 4.51 -1.12 27.78
C HIS A 292 5.09 -0.09 26.81
N ALA A 293 4.46 1.07 26.70
CA ALA A 293 4.90 2.15 25.83
C ALA A 293 4.31 3.50 26.25
N GLN A 294 4.81 4.58 25.64
CA GLN A 294 4.17 5.89 25.64
C GLN A 294 3.83 6.28 24.20
N LEU A 295 2.66 6.88 23.99
CA LEU A 295 2.23 7.44 22.71
C LEU A 295 2.36 8.95 22.78
N ALA A 296 3.42 9.53 22.22
CA ALA A 296 3.60 10.98 22.17
C ALA A 296 2.84 11.59 21.00
N ILE A 297 2.09 12.67 21.22
CA ILE A 297 1.22 13.30 20.22
C ILE A 297 1.69 14.74 20.01
N GLY A 298 2.04 15.10 18.78
CA GLY A 298 2.61 16.41 18.44
C GLY A 298 1.59 17.55 18.47
N ALA A 299 1.31 18.11 19.66
CA ALA A 299 0.29 19.16 19.81
C ALA A 299 0.79 20.57 19.50
N SER A 300 2.10 20.79 19.60
CA SER A 300 2.69 22.13 19.53
C SER A 300 2.91 22.67 18.11
N ALA A 301 2.86 21.81 17.09
CA ALA A 301 2.97 22.13 15.66
C ALA A 301 2.52 20.89 14.83
N PRO A 302 2.09 21.06 13.58
CA PRO A 302 1.92 19.93 12.66
C PRO A 302 3.26 19.31 12.27
N GLY A 303 3.23 18.11 11.69
CA GLY A 303 4.42 17.49 11.12
C GLY A 303 5.45 17.00 12.13
N LEU A 304 6.63 16.65 11.58
CA LEU A 304 7.73 16.06 12.32
C LEU A 304 8.20 16.92 13.50
N ASP A 305 8.22 18.24 13.36
CA ASP A 305 8.65 19.16 14.43
C ASP A 305 7.78 19.04 15.69
N GLY A 306 6.46 18.97 15.52
CA GLY A 306 5.51 18.91 16.64
C GLY A 306 5.73 17.68 17.51
N VAL A 307 5.83 16.52 16.87
CA VAL A 307 6.01 15.24 17.56
C VAL A 307 7.40 15.08 18.16
N LEU A 308 8.46 15.51 17.47
CA LEU A 308 9.81 15.48 18.04
C LEU A 308 9.96 16.38 19.27
N ALA A 309 9.21 17.48 19.32
CA ALA A 309 9.16 18.30 20.53
C ALA A 309 8.39 17.65 21.69
N ALA A 310 7.32 16.91 21.41
CA ALA A 310 6.63 16.11 22.43
C ALA A 310 7.58 15.03 22.98
N VAL A 311 8.34 14.35 22.11
CA VAL A 311 9.37 13.36 22.49
C VAL A 311 10.49 14.00 23.32
N ALA A 312 11.02 15.15 22.89
CA ALA A 312 12.06 15.86 23.65
C ALA A 312 11.55 16.32 25.02
N GLY A 313 10.30 16.79 25.10
CA GLY A 313 9.63 17.18 26.35
C GLY A 313 9.53 16.01 27.34
N LEU A 314 9.16 14.81 26.85
CA LEU A 314 9.16 13.58 27.64
C LEU A 314 10.55 13.22 28.19
N ARG A 315 11.60 13.43 27.39
CA ARG A 315 12.99 13.11 27.74
C ARG A 315 13.68 14.21 28.57
N GLY A 316 13.04 15.36 28.74
CA GLY A 316 13.64 16.52 29.40
C GLY A 316 14.79 17.13 28.58
N GLU A 317 14.77 16.96 27.26
CA GLU A 317 15.80 17.43 26.34
C GLU A 317 15.57 18.91 25.97
N ALA A 318 16.62 19.72 26.08
CA ALA A 318 16.55 21.13 25.76
C ALA A 318 16.58 21.35 24.24
N GLN A 319 15.59 22.09 23.72
CA GLN A 319 15.53 22.49 22.32
C GLN A 319 15.62 24.02 22.18
N ARG A 320 16.11 24.47 21.02
CA ARG A 320 16.02 25.87 20.59
C ARG A 320 15.16 25.95 19.33
N GLU A 321 14.43 27.05 19.23
CA GLU A 321 13.59 27.34 18.07
C GLU A 321 14.39 28.04 16.98
N LEU A 322 14.18 27.60 15.74
CA LEU A 322 14.61 28.24 14.50
C LEU A 322 13.37 28.74 13.76
N THR A 323 13.39 30.00 13.41
CA THR A 323 12.38 30.66 12.58
C THR A 323 13.03 31.24 11.34
N GLY A 324 12.27 31.60 10.32
CA GLY A 324 12.80 32.35 9.19
C GLY A 324 11.80 32.43 8.04
N VAL A 325 12.23 33.08 6.96
CA VAL A 325 11.47 33.18 5.72
C VAL A 325 12.25 32.52 4.57
N VAL A 326 11.60 31.64 3.83
CA VAL A 326 12.07 31.19 2.52
C VAL A 326 11.51 32.13 1.46
N SER A 327 12.38 32.71 0.65
CA SER A 327 11.97 33.65 -0.40
C SER A 327 12.71 33.45 -1.73
N ALA A 328 12.00 33.69 -2.83
CA ALA A 328 12.54 33.73 -4.18
C ALA A 328 12.38 35.15 -4.74
N ALA A 329 13.50 35.81 -5.08
CA ALA A 329 13.50 37.22 -5.50
C ALA A 329 12.72 38.17 -4.54
N GLY A 330 12.78 37.89 -3.24
CA GLY A 330 12.09 38.66 -2.19
C GLY A 330 10.59 38.36 -2.05
N GLN A 331 10.03 37.43 -2.83
CA GLN A 331 8.67 36.93 -2.67
C GLN A 331 8.67 35.66 -1.79
N PRO A 332 7.67 35.47 -0.92
CA PRO A 332 7.58 34.27 -0.08
C PRO A 332 7.38 33.00 -0.92
N VAL A 333 7.98 31.90 -0.49
CA VAL A 333 7.78 30.56 -1.07
C VAL A 333 6.94 29.73 -0.11
N ALA A 334 5.73 29.37 -0.51
CA ALA A 334 4.81 28.55 0.27
C ALA A 334 5.03 27.05 0.01
N GLY A 335 4.77 26.21 1.02
CA GLY A 335 4.80 24.74 0.89
C GLY A 335 6.19 24.14 0.67
N ALA A 336 7.27 24.91 0.84
CA ALA A 336 8.63 24.38 0.80
C ALA A 336 8.94 23.64 2.10
N HIS A 337 9.61 22.49 2.01
CA HIS A 337 10.13 21.81 3.20
C HIS A 337 11.48 22.42 3.58
N VAL A 338 11.61 22.76 4.87
CA VAL A 338 12.84 23.24 5.49
C VAL A 338 13.35 22.15 6.42
N HIS A 339 14.42 21.49 6.00
CA HIS A 339 15.07 20.40 6.72
C HIS A 339 16.17 20.97 7.61
N ALA A 340 16.26 20.52 8.86
CA ALA A 340 17.34 20.86 9.76
C ALA A 340 18.30 19.67 9.91
N ILE A 341 19.59 19.91 9.67
CA ILE A 341 20.63 18.88 9.68
C ILE A 341 21.77 19.33 10.57
N ALA A 342 22.21 18.46 11.48
CA ALA A 342 23.40 18.70 12.30
C ALA A 342 24.64 18.78 11.40
N THR A 343 25.48 19.80 11.61
CA THR A 343 26.72 19.93 10.83
C THR A 343 27.73 18.83 11.19
N SER A 344 27.71 18.38 12.45
CA SER A 344 28.48 17.25 12.92
C SER A 344 27.81 15.93 12.53
N GLY A 345 28.49 15.12 11.73
CA GLY A 345 28.03 13.77 11.38
C GLY A 345 26.84 13.72 10.41
N ASP A 346 26.37 14.87 9.91
CA ASP A 346 25.29 14.97 8.92
C ASP A 346 23.97 14.32 9.37
N VAL A 347 23.65 14.48 10.65
CA VAL A 347 22.48 13.84 11.28
C VAL A 347 21.22 14.67 11.01
N TYR A 348 20.18 14.04 10.46
CA TYR A 348 18.89 14.69 10.25
C TYR A 348 18.16 14.94 11.58
N LEU A 349 17.71 16.17 11.81
CA LEU A 349 17.16 16.60 13.10
C LEU A 349 15.65 16.79 13.09
N SER A 350 15.11 17.53 12.12
CA SER A 350 13.69 17.91 12.06
C SER A 350 13.34 18.48 10.68
N ARG A 351 12.04 18.68 10.40
CA ARG A 351 11.56 19.49 9.27
C ARG A 351 10.28 20.24 9.60
N ALA A 352 10.03 21.30 8.85
CA ALA A 352 8.75 22.01 8.81
C ALA A 352 8.45 22.52 7.39
N SER A 353 7.17 22.74 7.10
CA SER A 353 6.72 23.32 5.83
C SER A 353 6.53 24.83 5.96
N THR A 354 6.84 25.59 4.90
CA THR A 354 6.61 27.03 4.89
C THR A 354 5.13 27.38 4.70
N GLY A 355 4.65 28.37 5.44
CA GLY A 355 3.32 28.95 5.25
C GLY A 355 3.21 29.80 3.98
N ALA A 356 2.01 30.33 3.70
CA ALA A 356 1.76 31.20 2.55
C ALA A 356 2.61 32.48 2.53
N ASP A 357 3.08 32.93 3.70
CA ASP A 357 3.99 34.06 3.87
C ASP A 357 5.48 33.66 3.84
N GLY A 358 5.78 32.42 3.46
CA GLY A 358 7.13 31.85 3.37
C GLY A 358 7.77 31.56 4.73
N ARG A 359 7.05 31.79 5.84
CA ARG A 359 7.60 31.56 7.18
C ARG A 359 7.62 30.09 7.52
N TYR A 360 8.66 29.68 8.21
CA TYR A 360 8.74 28.37 8.86
C TYR A 360 9.16 28.53 10.33
N ARG A 361 8.86 27.49 11.10
CA ARG A 361 9.29 27.31 12.48
C ARG A 361 9.63 25.84 12.69
N LEU A 362 10.80 25.56 13.22
CA LEU A 362 11.20 24.22 13.65
C LEU A 362 12.12 24.29 14.87
N ARG A 363 12.31 23.18 15.56
CA ARG A 363 13.14 23.04 16.75
C ARG A 363 14.27 22.07 16.48
N VAL A 364 15.41 22.38 17.08
CA VAL A 364 16.62 21.54 17.08
C VAL A 364 17.17 21.47 18.51
N PRO A 365 17.99 20.45 18.85
CA PRO A 365 18.67 20.43 20.14
C PRO A 365 19.44 21.73 20.41
N ALA A 366 19.36 22.22 21.65
CA ALA A 366 19.79 23.58 22.00
C ALA A 366 21.31 23.81 21.82
N ASP A 367 22.10 22.75 21.94
CA ASP A 367 23.57 22.73 21.89
C ASP A 367 24.14 22.19 20.56
N VAL A 368 23.28 21.95 19.56
CA VAL A 368 23.69 21.43 18.25
C VAL A 368 23.81 22.56 17.22
N GLU A 369 24.95 22.59 16.54
CA GLU A 369 25.15 23.38 15.34
C GLU A 369 24.46 22.70 14.15
N ALA A 370 23.65 23.47 13.41
CA ALA A 370 22.85 22.95 12.33
C ALA A 370 23.02 23.78 11.05
N ARG A 371 22.52 23.24 9.95
CA ARG A 371 22.17 23.99 8.74
C ARG A 371 20.72 23.71 8.41
N VAL A 372 20.10 24.63 7.69
CA VAL A 372 18.79 24.41 7.07
C VAL A 372 18.97 24.19 5.57
N GLU A 373 18.29 23.19 5.04
CA GLU A 373 18.19 22.93 3.60
C GLU A 373 16.74 23.06 3.16
N VAL A 374 16.51 23.66 2.00
CA VAL A 374 15.17 23.91 1.46
C VAL A 374 14.96 23.05 0.24
N THR A 375 13.84 22.33 0.22
CA THR A 375 13.35 21.61 -0.95
C THR A 375 11.98 22.14 -1.36
N SER A 376 11.59 21.94 -2.60
CA SER A 376 10.21 22.12 -3.06
C SER A 376 9.87 20.97 -3.98
N ASP A 377 8.85 20.21 -3.65
CA ASP A 377 8.42 19.03 -4.41
C ASP A 377 9.59 18.05 -4.66
N GLY A 378 10.39 17.75 -3.63
CA GLY A 378 11.57 16.89 -3.75
C GLY A 378 12.73 17.45 -4.60
N VAL A 379 12.72 18.73 -4.97
CA VAL A 379 13.83 19.39 -5.68
C VAL A 379 14.62 20.27 -4.71
N PRO A 380 15.96 20.11 -4.56
CA PRO A 380 16.78 21.00 -3.75
C PRO A 380 16.76 22.45 -4.25
N ARG A 381 16.58 23.41 -3.34
CA ARG A 381 16.42 24.84 -3.67
C ARG A 381 17.49 25.75 -3.08
N GLY A 382 18.00 25.42 -1.91
CA GLY A 382 19.01 26.24 -1.23
C GLY A 382 19.30 25.76 0.18
N GLN A 383 20.26 26.42 0.82
CA GLN A 383 20.65 26.11 2.20
C GLN A 383 21.21 27.33 2.92
N ALA A 384 21.19 27.32 4.24
CA ALA A 384 21.80 28.33 5.09
C ALA A 384 22.34 27.72 6.39
N ALA A 385 23.41 28.31 6.94
CA ALA A 385 23.96 27.89 8.22
C ALA A 385 23.06 28.36 9.38
N ALA A 386 22.88 27.51 10.39
CA ALA A 386 22.10 27.78 11.61
C ALA A 386 22.97 27.55 12.85
N PRO A 387 23.96 28.44 13.12
CA PRO A 387 24.89 28.27 14.24
C PRO A 387 24.17 28.32 15.58
N ILE A 388 24.83 27.79 16.62
CA ILE A 388 24.34 27.86 18.01
C ILE A 388 24.14 29.34 18.38
N GLY A 389 22.97 29.64 18.97
CA GLY A 389 22.58 31.00 19.36
C GLY A 389 21.84 31.80 18.27
N ALA A 390 21.79 31.31 17.03
CA ALA A 390 20.88 31.87 16.02
C ALA A 390 19.44 31.39 16.25
N SER A 391 18.48 32.31 16.11
CA SER A 391 17.04 32.05 16.24
C SER A 391 16.26 32.33 14.96
N THR A 392 16.83 33.10 14.02
CA THR A 392 16.19 33.49 12.77
C THR A 392 17.15 33.26 11.60
N ILE A 393 16.74 32.43 10.64
CA ILE A 393 17.53 31.98 9.49
C ILE A 393 16.68 32.13 8.22
N ASP A 394 16.88 33.22 7.48
CA ASP A 394 16.23 33.43 6.20
C ASP A 394 16.98 32.69 5.08
N VAL A 395 16.24 32.10 4.14
CA VAL A 395 16.82 31.37 3.00
C VAL A 395 16.33 31.98 1.70
N ALA A 396 17.26 32.56 0.93
CA ALA A 396 16.98 32.99 -0.42
C ALA A 396 17.19 31.82 -1.40
N VAL A 397 16.15 31.47 -2.16
CA VAL A 397 16.19 30.40 -3.16
C VAL A 397 16.04 30.96 -4.58
N PRO A 398 16.53 30.25 -5.62
CA PRO A 398 16.33 30.65 -7.00
C PRO A 398 14.84 30.69 -7.39
N THR A 399 14.44 31.66 -8.20
CA THR A 399 13.10 31.72 -8.80
C THR A 399 12.93 30.61 -9.84
N LEU A 400 11.87 29.80 -9.73
CA LEU A 400 11.53 28.80 -10.74
C LEU A 400 10.97 29.46 -12.00
N ALA A 401 11.11 28.77 -13.13
CA ALA A 401 10.34 29.06 -14.32
C ALA A 401 8.96 28.39 -14.22
N ARG A 402 7.96 28.97 -14.88
CA ARG A 402 6.63 28.36 -15.04
C ARG A 402 6.50 27.76 -16.43
N LEU A 403 6.06 26.52 -16.49
CA LEU A 403 5.78 25.81 -17.73
C LEU A 403 4.29 25.48 -17.76
N HIS A 404 3.58 26.11 -18.69
CA HIS A 404 2.20 25.75 -19.01
C HIS A 404 2.21 24.70 -20.12
N VAL A 405 1.56 23.56 -19.92
CA VAL A 405 1.44 22.50 -20.91
C VAL A 405 -0.03 22.26 -21.22
N SER A 406 -0.40 22.39 -22.49
CA SER A 406 -1.70 22.00 -23.01
C SER A 406 -1.56 20.73 -23.85
N ALA A 407 -2.56 19.85 -23.82
CA ALA A 407 -2.57 18.61 -24.58
C ALA A 407 -3.96 18.31 -25.15
N ALA A 408 -4.00 18.13 -26.47
CA ALA A 408 -5.24 17.87 -27.19
C ALA A 408 -5.06 16.86 -28.32
N SER A 409 -6.17 16.33 -28.80
CA SER A 409 -6.22 15.58 -30.05
C SER A 409 -6.00 16.51 -31.26
N PRO A 410 -5.75 15.97 -32.46
CA PRO A 410 -5.68 16.78 -33.69
C PRO A 410 -6.96 17.56 -34.00
N SER A 411 -8.11 17.12 -33.47
CA SER A 411 -9.39 17.83 -33.58
C SER A 411 -9.58 18.94 -32.54
N GLY A 412 -8.59 19.15 -31.67
CA GLY A 412 -8.63 20.15 -30.59
C GLY A 412 -9.42 19.72 -29.35
N THR A 413 -9.69 18.42 -29.18
CA THR A 413 -10.35 17.91 -27.98
C THR A 413 -9.29 17.75 -26.88
N PRO A 414 -9.45 18.36 -25.70
CA PRO A 414 -8.51 18.17 -24.58
C PRO A 414 -8.42 16.69 -24.17
N LEU A 415 -7.21 16.26 -23.82
CA LEU A 415 -6.92 14.87 -23.50
C LEU A 415 -6.32 14.76 -22.10
N PRO A 416 -6.77 13.81 -21.26
CA PRO A 416 -6.02 13.46 -20.06
C PRO A 416 -4.65 12.90 -20.46
N VAL A 417 -3.57 13.41 -19.88
CA VAL A 417 -2.18 13.07 -20.26
C VAL A 417 -1.24 12.99 -19.08
N ARG A 418 -0.18 12.21 -19.24
CA ARG A 418 1.02 12.25 -18.40
C ARG A 418 2.00 13.26 -19.01
N ILE A 419 2.47 14.18 -18.19
CA ILE A 419 3.52 15.17 -18.54
C ILE A 419 4.76 14.83 -17.73
N GLN A 420 5.91 14.79 -18.40
CA GLN A 420 7.20 14.53 -17.78
C GLN A 420 8.21 15.57 -18.27
N VAL A 421 8.98 16.14 -17.33
CA VAL A 421 10.08 17.05 -17.64
C VAL A 421 11.38 16.37 -17.24
N LEU A 422 12.20 16.09 -18.24
CA LEU A 422 13.44 15.33 -18.13
C LEU A 422 14.64 16.26 -18.18
N ASP A 423 15.69 15.90 -17.45
CA ASP A 423 17.00 16.49 -17.56
C ASP A 423 17.85 15.72 -18.58
N PRO A 424 17.99 16.20 -19.83
CA PRO A 424 18.79 15.52 -20.84
C PRO A 424 20.29 15.49 -20.49
N ALA A 425 20.76 16.35 -19.57
CA ALA A 425 22.15 16.41 -19.14
C ALA A 425 22.45 15.52 -17.92
N GLY A 426 21.43 15.01 -17.23
CA GLY A 426 21.58 14.18 -16.03
C GLY A 426 22.27 14.90 -14.87
N THR A 427 22.07 16.21 -14.75
CA THR A 427 22.71 17.10 -13.76
C THR A 427 21.82 17.42 -12.55
N THR A 428 20.57 16.97 -12.56
CA THR A 428 19.59 17.24 -11.52
C THR A 428 20.05 16.68 -10.19
N ALA A 429 20.11 17.55 -9.17
CA ALA A 429 20.45 17.16 -7.81
C ALA A 429 19.32 16.32 -7.20
N THR A 430 19.68 15.26 -6.47
CA THR A 430 18.74 14.41 -5.73
C THR A 430 18.72 14.80 -4.26
N VAL A 431 17.55 14.71 -3.63
CA VAL A 431 17.44 14.81 -2.17
C VAL A 431 17.83 13.45 -1.55
N PRO A 432 18.56 13.42 -0.43
CA PRO A 432 18.83 12.18 0.29
C PRO A 432 17.54 11.47 0.72
N ASP A 433 17.47 10.14 0.59
CA ASP A 433 16.27 9.35 0.91
C ASP A 433 15.78 9.56 2.35
N HIS A 434 16.70 9.75 3.30
CA HIS A 434 16.37 9.93 4.71
C HIS A 434 15.69 11.28 5.02
N TYR A 435 15.46 12.15 4.02
CA TYR A 435 14.67 13.37 4.15
C TYR A 435 13.17 13.11 3.97
N GLY A 436 12.78 11.93 3.44
CA GLY A 436 11.38 11.58 3.21
C GLY A 436 10.71 12.44 2.14
N GLU A 437 11.45 12.91 1.14
CA GLU A 437 10.91 13.62 -0.03
C GLU A 437 10.40 12.63 -1.09
N PRO A 438 9.36 13.01 -1.88
CA PRO A 438 8.91 12.20 -3.00
C PRO A 438 10.05 11.89 -3.98
N ARG A 439 10.25 10.60 -4.29
CA ARG A 439 11.27 10.18 -5.26
C ARG A 439 10.79 10.42 -6.69
N ARG A 440 11.71 10.91 -7.52
CA ARG A 440 11.48 11.11 -8.96
C ARG A 440 12.35 10.14 -9.78
N PRO A 441 11.75 9.21 -10.54
CA PRO A 441 12.52 8.20 -11.25
C PRO A 441 13.38 8.80 -12.37
N ARG A 442 14.61 8.29 -12.49
CA ARG A 442 15.57 8.52 -13.60
C ARG A 442 15.70 9.99 -14.04
N GLY A 443 15.99 10.90 -13.12
CA GLY A 443 16.40 12.28 -13.44
C GLY A 443 15.28 13.21 -13.92
N ARG A 444 14.03 12.93 -13.52
CA ARG A 444 12.87 13.81 -13.78
C ARG A 444 12.87 15.00 -12.83
N VAL A 445 12.60 16.19 -13.36
CA VAL A 445 12.41 17.42 -12.57
C VAL A 445 10.94 17.80 -12.39
N ALA A 446 10.02 17.22 -13.17
CA ALA A 446 8.56 17.33 -13.03
C ALA A 446 7.85 16.09 -13.58
N ILE A 447 6.79 15.64 -12.90
CA ILE A 447 5.82 14.67 -13.41
C ILE A 447 4.44 15.18 -13.00
N ALA A 448 3.49 15.19 -13.93
CA ALA A 448 2.10 15.51 -13.65
C ALA A 448 1.15 14.63 -14.46
N PHE A 449 -0.06 14.43 -13.93
CA PHE A 449 -1.17 13.77 -14.59
C PHE A 449 -2.27 14.80 -14.81
N ALA A 450 -2.27 15.43 -15.99
CA ALA A 450 -3.22 16.47 -16.34
C ALA A 450 -4.55 15.83 -16.77
N THR A 451 -5.57 15.89 -15.93
CA THR A 451 -6.85 15.18 -16.14
C THR A 451 -7.78 15.87 -17.14
N ASP A 452 -7.62 17.18 -17.33
CA ASP A 452 -8.37 18.01 -18.28
C ASP A 452 -7.54 18.40 -19.53
N GLY A 453 -6.28 17.92 -19.59
CA GLY A 453 -5.33 18.22 -20.66
C GLY A 453 -4.53 19.50 -20.47
N GLU A 454 -4.63 20.17 -19.32
CA GLU A 454 -3.89 21.39 -19.03
C GLU A 454 -3.14 21.26 -17.70
N HIS A 455 -1.90 21.74 -17.61
CA HIS A 455 -1.19 21.79 -16.34
C HIS A 455 -0.11 22.86 -16.28
N ASP A 456 0.01 23.51 -15.12
CA ASP A 456 1.11 24.42 -14.80
C ASP A 456 2.14 23.71 -13.92
N LEU A 457 3.38 23.69 -14.37
CA LEU A 457 4.53 23.12 -13.67
C LEU A 457 5.51 24.23 -13.29
N GLU A 458 6.13 24.10 -12.12
CA GLU A 458 7.31 24.88 -11.78
C GLU A 458 8.57 24.05 -12.01
N VAL A 459 9.55 24.60 -12.73
CA VAL A 459 10.81 23.91 -13.03
C VAL A 459 12.00 24.84 -12.79
N PRO A 460 13.19 24.32 -12.41
CA PRO A 460 14.38 25.15 -12.32
C PRO A 460 14.71 25.80 -13.67
N ALA A 461 15.38 26.95 -13.64
CA ALA A 461 15.91 27.55 -14.87
C ALA A 461 16.93 26.61 -15.51
N GLY A 462 16.81 26.35 -16.81
CA GLY A 462 17.60 25.32 -17.47
C GLY A 462 17.08 24.94 -18.85
N THR A 463 17.66 23.86 -19.39
CA THR A 463 17.21 23.22 -20.62
C THR A 463 16.63 21.87 -20.28
N TRP A 464 15.41 21.60 -20.72
CA TRP A 464 14.64 20.42 -20.34
C TRP A 464 14.00 19.78 -21.57
N GLU A 465 13.76 18.48 -21.52
CA GLU A 465 12.91 17.78 -22.49
C GLU A 465 11.53 17.58 -21.85
N VAL A 466 10.50 18.17 -22.46
CA VAL A 466 9.09 17.94 -22.10
C VAL A 466 8.58 16.78 -22.92
N VAL A 467 8.02 15.77 -22.25
CA VAL A 467 7.40 14.60 -22.87
C VAL A 467 5.96 14.52 -22.41
N VAL A 468 5.04 14.39 -23.36
CA VAL A 468 3.60 14.22 -23.09
C VAL A 468 3.13 12.92 -23.72
N SER A 469 2.44 12.09 -22.94
CA SER A 469 1.95 10.76 -23.34
C SER A 469 0.51 10.50 -22.91
N ARG A 470 -0.19 9.64 -23.66
CA ARG A 470 -1.53 9.11 -23.32
C ARG A 470 -1.62 7.61 -23.58
N GLY A 471 -1.08 6.79 -22.67
CA GLY A 471 -1.10 5.33 -22.85
C GLY A 471 -0.37 4.82 -24.09
N TYR A 472 -0.68 3.58 -24.49
CA TYR A 472 0.03 2.88 -25.56
C TYR A 472 -0.64 3.01 -26.93
N GLU A 473 -1.86 3.53 -26.96
CA GLU A 473 -2.65 3.74 -28.16
C GLU A 473 -2.30 5.04 -28.88
N TYR A 474 -1.57 5.93 -28.22
CA TYR A 474 -1.21 7.25 -28.73
C TYR A 474 0.28 7.34 -29.05
N ASP A 475 0.62 8.19 -30.01
CA ASP A 475 2.01 8.56 -30.26
C ASP A 475 2.56 9.46 -29.15
N LEU A 476 3.88 9.67 -29.12
CA LEU A 476 4.57 10.42 -28.06
C LEU A 476 4.90 11.84 -28.52
N PHE A 477 4.52 12.85 -27.74
CA PHE A 477 4.96 14.23 -27.96
C PHE A 477 6.27 14.52 -27.20
N ARG A 478 7.24 15.16 -27.87
CA ARG A 478 8.52 15.57 -27.28
C ARG A 478 8.91 16.97 -27.73
N GLN A 479 9.34 17.81 -26.80
CA GLN A 479 9.88 19.13 -27.09
C GLN A 479 10.99 19.53 -26.13
N THR A 480 12.14 19.96 -26.66
CA THR A 480 13.17 20.61 -25.85
C THR A 480 12.81 22.08 -25.62
N ILE A 481 12.86 22.51 -24.37
CA ILE A 481 12.65 23.91 -23.97
C ILE A 481 13.88 24.43 -23.23
N THR A 482 14.11 25.75 -23.30
CA THR A 482 15.07 26.45 -22.45
C THR A 482 14.36 27.61 -21.78
N VAL A 483 14.40 27.64 -20.45
CA VAL A 483 13.68 28.63 -19.63
C VAL A 483 14.62 29.31 -18.63
N GLY A 484 14.48 30.61 -18.49
CA GLY A 484 15.23 31.42 -17.52
C GLY A 484 14.50 31.55 -16.16
N PRO A 485 15.17 32.05 -15.11
CA PRO A 485 14.56 32.24 -13.79
C PRO A 485 13.34 33.16 -13.86
N GLY A 486 12.19 32.74 -13.32
CA GLY A 486 10.95 33.51 -13.34
C GLY A 486 10.30 33.67 -14.73
N ALA A 487 10.89 33.10 -15.78
CA ALA A 487 10.29 33.09 -17.11
C ALA A 487 9.06 32.19 -17.14
N SER A 488 8.19 32.39 -18.12
CA SER A 488 7.10 31.47 -18.42
C SER A 488 7.26 30.94 -19.84
N ALA A 489 6.98 29.65 -20.04
CA ALA A 489 6.96 28.99 -21.33
C ALA A 489 5.66 28.20 -21.49
N THR A 490 5.24 28.02 -22.74
CA THR A 490 4.07 27.23 -23.11
C THR A 490 4.49 26.11 -24.04
N VAL A 491 3.96 24.91 -23.81
CA VAL A 491 4.11 23.74 -24.68
C VAL A 491 2.73 23.27 -25.06
N ASP A 492 2.41 23.36 -26.36
CA ASP A 492 1.14 22.90 -26.90
C ASP A 492 1.34 21.53 -27.57
N ALA A 493 0.95 20.47 -26.87
CA ALA A 493 1.08 19.10 -27.32
C ALA A 493 -0.15 18.65 -28.11
N THR A 494 0.07 18.09 -29.30
CA THR A 494 -0.97 17.38 -30.07
C THR A 494 -0.63 15.90 -30.09
N LEU A 495 -1.57 15.03 -29.69
CA LEU A 495 -1.37 13.59 -29.60
C LEU A 495 -2.34 12.84 -30.51
N ASP A 496 -1.79 12.12 -31.48
CA ASP A 496 -2.53 11.22 -32.36
C ASP A 496 -2.81 9.88 -31.68
N ARG A 497 -4.06 9.41 -31.73
CA ARG A 497 -4.38 8.00 -31.44
C ARG A 497 -4.01 7.18 -32.66
N VAL A 498 -2.93 6.41 -32.57
CA VAL A 498 -2.34 5.65 -33.69
C VAL A 498 -2.70 4.16 -33.65
N VAL A 499 -3.14 3.64 -32.51
CA VAL A 499 -3.71 2.29 -32.39
C VAL A 499 -5.21 2.38 -32.10
N ALA A 500 -6.02 1.79 -32.99
CA ALA A 500 -7.45 1.65 -32.78
C ALA A 500 -7.77 0.33 -32.05
N THR A 501 -8.58 0.41 -31.01
CA THR A 501 -9.02 -0.73 -30.19
C THR A 501 -10.56 -0.78 -30.09
N PRO A 502 -11.29 -0.82 -31.22
CA PRO A 502 -12.74 -0.64 -31.23
C PRO A 502 -13.46 -1.77 -30.47
N GLY A 503 -14.37 -1.38 -29.58
CA GLY A 503 -15.13 -2.29 -28.73
C GLY A 503 -14.31 -2.94 -27.62
N GLN A 504 -13.06 -2.53 -27.42
CA GLN A 504 -12.18 -3.04 -26.37
C GLN A 504 -11.88 -1.94 -25.35
N LEU A 505 -11.82 -2.34 -24.08
CA LEU A 505 -11.34 -1.50 -22.99
C LEU A 505 -10.28 -2.26 -22.21
N CYS A 506 -9.26 -1.56 -21.73
CA CYS A 506 -8.16 -2.16 -20.99
C CYS A 506 -8.27 -1.86 -19.50
N GLY A 507 -8.09 -2.89 -18.69
CA GLY A 507 -8.14 -2.81 -17.25
C GLY A 507 -6.85 -3.23 -16.59
N ASP A 508 -6.64 -2.71 -15.39
CA ASP A 508 -5.61 -3.13 -14.46
C ASP A 508 -6.33 -3.63 -13.20
N PHE A 509 -6.16 -4.92 -12.92
CA PHE A 509 -6.97 -5.68 -11.96
C PHE A 509 -6.35 -5.73 -10.57
N HIS A 510 -5.19 -5.10 -10.38
CA HIS A 510 -4.37 -5.19 -9.18
C HIS A 510 -3.74 -3.83 -8.85
N ILE A 511 -4.45 -2.99 -8.09
CA ILE A 511 -4.03 -1.62 -7.74
C ILE A 511 -4.26 -1.37 -6.26
N HIS A 512 -3.21 -0.91 -5.57
CA HIS A 512 -3.23 -0.51 -4.17
C HIS A 512 -3.17 1.02 -4.03
N THR A 513 -3.87 1.55 -3.03
CA THR A 513 -3.75 2.95 -2.58
C THR A 513 -3.31 2.97 -1.12
N ALA A 514 -3.17 4.16 -0.53
CA ALA A 514 -2.92 4.34 0.91
C ALA A 514 -3.96 3.70 1.85
N ARG A 515 -5.01 3.06 1.30
CA ARG A 515 -5.97 2.24 2.06
C ARG A 515 -5.39 0.86 2.37
N SER A 516 -4.50 0.34 1.53
CA SER A 516 -3.58 -0.73 1.85
C SER A 516 -2.43 -0.22 2.71
N ASN A 517 -1.82 -1.13 3.46
CA ASN A 517 -0.70 -0.88 4.36
C ASN A 517 0.60 -0.47 3.64
N ASP A 518 0.77 -0.88 2.40
CA ASP A 518 2.04 -0.87 1.65
C ASP A 518 2.07 0.08 0.45
N SER A 519 1.05 0.92 0.26
CA SER A 519 1.06 2.01 -0.70
C SER A 519 0.98 3.37 -0.02
N ALA A 520 1.66 4.37 -0.60
CA ALA A 520 1.61 5.76 -0.14
C ALA A 520 0.71 6.65 -1.01
N ASP A 521 0.29 6.14 -2.18
CA ASP A 521 -0.43 6.95 -3.15
C ASP A 521 -1.91 7.09 -2.78
N SER A 522 -2.46 8.28 -2.95
CA SER A 522 -3.91 8.49 -2.82
C SER A 522 -4.68 7.83 -3.96
N GLY A 523 -5.97 7.51 -3.73
CA GLY A 523 -6.86 7.05 -4.79
C GLY A 523 -6.96 8.05 -5.96
N LEU A 524 -6.97 9.35 -5.67
CA LEU A 524 -6.98 10.41 -6.69
C LEU A 524 -5.72 10.36 -7.57
N THR A 525 -4.55 10.18 -6.97
CA THR A 525 -3.27 10.03 -7.69
C THR A 525 -3.30 8.82 -8.61
N LYS A 526 -3.80 7.68 -8.12
CA LYS A 526 -3.90 6.43 -8.90
C LYS A 526 -4.83 6.60 -10.09
N VAL A 527 -6.04 7.14 -9.88
CA VAL A 527 -7.00 7.38 -10.97
C VAL A 527 -6.45 8.37 -12.00
N ALA A 528 -5.88 9.49 -11.56
CA ALA A 528 -5.27 10.46 -12.48
C ALA A 528 -4.17 9.81 -13.33
N SER A 529 -3.30 9.01 -12.71
CA SER A 529 -2.24 8.28 -13.43
C SER A 529 -2.77 7.22 -14.40
N ALA A 530 -3.79 6.46 -14.00
CA ALA A 530 -4.41 5.41 -14.80
C ALA A 530 -5.01 5.99 -16.07
N VAL A 531 -5.82 7.06 -15.94
CA VAL A 531 -6.52 7.69 -17.06
C VAL A 531 -5.56 8.48 -17.96
N ALA A 532 -4.52 9.09 -17.38
CA ALA A 532 -3.43 9.70 -18.13
C ALA A 532 -2.66 8.66 -18.97
N ASP A 533 -2.56 7.42 -18.49
CA ASP A 533 -1.94 6.30 -19.22
C ASP A 533 -2.95 5.47 -20.02
N GLY A 534 -4.17 5.98 -20.23
CA GLY A 534 -5.19 5.34 -21.06
C GLY A 534 -5.73 4.01 -20.51
N VAL A 535 -5.77 3.84 -19.18
CA VAL A 535 -6.43 2.71 -18.53
C VAL A 535 -7.88 3.09 -18.26
N GLU A 536 -8.83 2.43 -18.93
CA GLU A 536 -10.26 2.74 -18.79
C GLU A 536 -10.95 2.01 -17.64
N LEU A 537 -10.40 0.86 -17.20
CA LEU A 537 -10.96 0.05 -16.12
C LEU A 537 -9.94 -0.12 -14.98
N PRO A 538 -9.64 0.93 -14.19
CA PRO A 538 -8.85 0.79 -12.97
C PRO A 538 -9.68 0.04 -11.91
N VAL A 539 -9.16 -1.11 -11.46
CA VAL A 539 -9.80 -1.95 -10.44
C VAL A 539 -9.01 -1.82 -9.15
N ARG A 540 -9.70 -1.43 -8.07
CA ARG A 540 -9.08 -1.19 -6.77
C ARG A 540 -9.09 -2.46 -5.94
N SER A 541 -7.91 -2.96 -5.55
CA SER A 541 -7.75 -4.28 -4.92
C SER A 541 -6.97 -4.15 -3.62
N GLU A 542 -7.46 -3.35 -2.69
CA GLU A 542 -6.76 -3.15 -1.42
C GLU A 542 -6.63 -4.49 -0.65
N HIS A 543 -5.57 -4.60 0.16
CA HIS A 543 -5.42 -5.71 1.08
C HIS A 543 -6.56 -5.74 2.09
N GLU A 544 -7.27 -6.87 2.14
CA GLU A 544 -8.29 -7.16 3.15
C GLU A 544 -9.40 -6.10 3.28
N TYR A 545 -9.58 -5.20 2.31
CA TYR A 545 -10.60 -4.15 2.31
C TYR A 545 -11.24 -3.97 0.93
N VAL A 546 -12.58 -4.03 0.85
CA VAL A 546 -13.30 -3.87 -0.43
C VAL A 546 -13.48 -2.39 -0.76
N ALA A 547 -12.98 -1.96 -1.91
CA ALA A 547 -13.13 -0.58 -2.37
C ALA A 547 -13.23 -0.50 -3.90
N ASP A 548 -13.70 0.64 -4.41
CA ASP A 548 -13.66 1.01 -5.84
C ASP A 548 -13.08 2.43 -6.02
N PHE A 549 -13.00 2.88 -7.28
CA PHE A 549 -12.53 4.21 -7.66
C PHE A 549 -13.65 5.16 -8.13
N GLY A 550 -14.92 4.81 -7.94
CA GLY A 550 -16.05 5.56 -8.48
C GLY A 550 -16.12 6.99 -7.94
N ALA A 551 -15.82 7.18 -6.66
CA ALA A 551 -15.81 8.50 -6.03
C ALA A 551 -14.67 9.39 -6.55
N GLU A 552 -13.47 8.83 -6.70
CA GLU A 552 -12.29 9.52 -7.21
C GLU A 552 -12.43 9.88 -8.70
N ILE A 553 -12.99 8.99 -9.52
CA ILE A 553 -13.29 9.26 -10.93
C ILE A 553 -14.28 10.43 -11.06
N ALA A 554 -15.35 10.43 -10.27
CA ALA A 554 -16.34 11.51 -10.28
C ALA A 554 -15.76 12.83 -9.77
N ALA A 555 -14.92 12.80 -8.73
CA ALA A 555 -14.26 13.99 -8.19
C ALA A 555 -13.32 14.66 -9.21
N LEU A 556 -12.71 13.87 -10.11
CA LEU A 556 -11.83 14.34 -11.17
C LEU A 556 -12.58 14.64 -12.50
N GLY A 557 -13.88 14.33 -12.59
CA GLY A 557 -14.67 14.49 -13.81
C GLY A 557 -14.25 13.54 -14.95
N LEU A 558 -13.75 12.35 -14.60
CA LEU A 558 -13.14 11.40 -15.52
C LEU A 558 -14.09 10.28 -15.98
N GLU A 559 -15.38 10.33 -15.64
CA GLU A 559 -16.37 9.34 -16.09
C GLU A 559 -16.41 9.12 -17.61
N PRO A 560 -16.15 10.13 -18.48
CA PRO A 560 -16.05 9.89 -19.92
C PRO A 560 -14.88 8.98 -20.34
N TRP A 561 -13.88 8.82 -19.47
CA TRP A 561 -12.61 8.16 -19.77
C TRP A 561 -12.40 6.86 -19.00
N ALA A 562 -13.03 6.68 -17.83
CA ALA A 562 -12.85 5.50 -17.02
C ALA A 562 -14.09 5.11 -16.21
N SER A 563 -14.14 3.85 -15.81
CA SER A 563 -15.14 3.28 -14.89
C SER A 563 -14.42 2.45 -13.82
N GLY A 564 -14.58 2.86 -12.57
CA GLY A 564 -13.99 2.18 -11.43
C GLY A 564 -14.81 0.96 -11.05
N LEU A 565 -14.14 -0.15 -10.78
CA LEU A 565 -14.80 -1.40 -10.37
C LEU A 565 -14.25 -1.86 -9.02
N GLY A 566 -15.15 -2.37 -8.19
CA GLY A 566 -14.79 -2.85 -6.85
C GLY A 566 -14.10 -4.21 -6.89
N SER A 567 -13.05 -4.35 -6.08
CA SER A 567 -12.31 -5.59 -5.88
C SER A 567 -11.68 -5.58 -4.48
N ILE A 568 -10.92 -6.63 -4.20
CA ILE A 568 -10.07 -6.79 -3.03
C ILE A 568 -8.91 -7.67 -3.47
N GLU A 569 -7.73 -7.41 -2.92
CA GLU A 569 -6.72 -8.46 -2.83
C GLU A 569 -6.94 -9.19 -1.51
N LEU A 570 -7.56 -10.37 -1.58
CA LEU A 570 -7.70 -11.24 -0.43
C LEU A 570 -6.31 -11.80 -0.11
N THR A 571 -5.79 -11.48 1.06
CA THR A 571 -4.41 -11.72 1.46
C THR A 571 -4.41 -12.64 2.65
N SER A 572 -4.04 -13.90 2.40
CA SER A 572 -3.92 -14.93 3.45
C SER A 572 -2.63 -14.80 4.28
N MET A 573 -2.01 -13.62 4.26
CA MET A 573 -0.79 -13.26 4.99
C MET A 573 0.32 -14.32 4.89
N GLU A 574 0.62 -14.71 3.66
CA GLU A 574 1.65 -15.71 3.32
C GLU A 574 1.34 -17.12 3.83
N THR A 575 0.08 -17.43 4.15
CA THR A 575 -0.33 -18.82 4.41
C THR A 575 -0.49 -19.59 3.10
N TRP A 576 -1.24 -19.04 2.15
CA TRP A 576 -1.48 -19.63 0.83
C TRP A 576 -1.52 -18.59 -0.30
N GLY A 577 -0.99 -17.39 -0.04
CA GLY A 577 -0.82 -16.33 -1.02
C GLY A 577 -1.96 -15.33 -1.11
N HIS A 578 -2.07 -14.72 -2.29
CA HIS A 578 -2.95 -13.60 -2.56
C HIS A 578 -3.86 -13.85 -3.75
N MET A 579 -5.09 -13.35 -3.67
CA MET A 579 -6.14 -13.62 -4.63
C MET A 579 -6.96 -12.37 -4.91
N GLY A 580 -7.02 -11.96 -6.16
CA GLY A 580 -7.97 -10.96 -6.61
C GLY A 580 -9.38 -11.53 -6.57
N VAL A 581 -10.31 -10.86 -5.88
CA VAL A 581 -11.73 -11.23 -5.90
C VAL A 581 -12.53 -10.10 -6.53
N PHE A 582 -13.08 -10.38 -7.70
CA PHE A 582 -13.69 -9.37 -8.56
C PHE A 582 -14.93 -9.91 -9.30
N PRO A 583 -15.97 -9.11 -9.55
CA PRO A 583 -16.22 -7.79 -8.98
C PRO A 583 -16.83 -7.92 -7.57
N LEU A 584 -16.59 -6.92 -6.73
CA LEU A 584 -17.23 -6.76 -5.44
C LEU A 584 -17.93 -5.41 -5.35
N VAL A 585 -18.97 -5.34 -4.51
CA VAL A 585 -19.64 -4.08 -4.15
C VAL A 585 -19.27 -3.77 -2.70
N PRO A 586 -18.61 -2.64 -2.40
CA PRO A 586 -18.31 -2.26 -1.03
C PRO A 586 -19.60 -2.12 -0.18
N ASP A 587 -19.61 -2.71 1.01
CA ASP A 587 -20.68 -2.57 2.02
C ASP A 587 -20.15 -1.82 3.25
N PRO A 588 -20.33 -0.48 3.33
CA PRO A 588 -19.82 0.33 4.45
C PRO A 588 -20.40 -0.04 5.83
N GLY A 589 -21.45 -0.85 5.90
CA GLY A 589 -22.02 -1.35 7.15
C GLY A 589 -21.40 -2.65 7.66
N ALA A 590 -20.50 -3.26 6.90
CA ALA A 590 -19.82 -4.50 7.23
C ALA A 590 -18.33 -4.25 7.48
N ILE A 591 -17.73 -5.12 8.31
CA ILE A 591 -16.28 -5.10 8.56
C ILE A 591 -15.51 -5.16 7.24
N ASN A 592 -14.53 -4.29 7.11
CA ASN A 592 -13.68 -4.11 5.94
C ASN A 592 -14.46 -3.97 4.63
N ALA A 593 -15.58 -3.24 4.70
CA ALA A 593 -16.52 -3.05 3.61
C ALA A 593 -17.05 -4.36 2.98
N GLY A 594 -17.11 -5.45 3.76
CA GLY A 594 -17.63 -6.74 3.32
C GLY A 594 -16.58 -7.71 2.77
N ALA A 595 -15.32 -7.54 3.16
CA ALA A 595 -14.21 -8.43 2.80
C ALA A 595 -14.53 -9.92 3.09
N PRO A 596 -14.25 -10.85 2.16
CA PRO A 596 -14.41 -12.27 2.44
C PRO A 596 -13.43 -12.74 3.53
N ARG A 597 -13.91 -13.53 4.49
CA ARG A 597 -13.05 -14.09 5.55
C ARG A 597 -12.34 -15.35 5.09
N TRP A 598 -11.06 -15.46 5.44
CA TRP A 598 -10.25 -16.66 5.25
C TRP A 598 -9.77 -17.31 6.57
N GLN A 599 -10.01 -16.65 7.70
CA GLN A 599 -9.83 -17.22 9.04
C GLN A 599 -11.09 -17.08 9.88
N ARG A 600 -11.23 -18.02 10.82
CA ARG A 600 -12.07 -17.85 12.01
C ARG A 600 -11.16 -17.62 13.20
N PHE A 601 -11.56 -16.77 14.14
CA PHE A 601 -10.77 -16.40 15.30
C PHE A 601 -11.68 -16.15 16.52
N PRO A 602 -11.13 -16.16 17.75
CA PRO A 602 -11.87 -15.82 18.96
C PRO A 602 -12.66 -14.51 18.83
N THR A 603 -13.78 -14.40 19.54
CA THR A 603 -14.57 -13.15 19.61
C THR A 603 -14.80 -12.77 21.06
N ALA A 604 -15.33 -11.57 21.33
CA ALA A 604 -15.73 -11.18 22.68
C ALA A 604 -16.77 -12.16 23.29
N ALA A 605 -17.66 -12.72 22.46
CA ALA A 605 -18.67 -13.69 22.90
C ALA A 605 -18.10 -15.11 23.08
N GLU A 606 -17.07 -15.46 22.30
CA GLU A 606 -16.40 -16.76 22.33
C GLU A 606 -14.87 -16.57 22.42
N PRO A 607 -14.34 -16.05 23.55
CA PRO A 607 -12.93 -15.65 23.66
C PRO A 607 -11.97 -16.85 23.76
N ASP A 608 -12.51 -18.03 24.03
CA ASP A 608 -11.79 -19.30 24.01
C ASP A 608 -11.89 -20.04 22.65
N GLY A 609 -12.44 -19.39 21.63
CA GLY A 609 -12.52 -19.93 20.26
C GLY A 609 -11.15 -20.23 19.66
N GLU A 610 -11.10 -21.16 18.70
CA GLU A 610 -9.87 -21.52 17.99
C GLU A 610 -9.62 -20.57 16.81
N ILE A 611 -8.35 -20.31 16.53
CA ILE A 611 -7.92 -19.66 15.28
C ILE A 611 -7.83 -20.74 14.22
N VAL A 612 -8.68 -20.67 13.21
CA VAL A 612 -8.76 -21.66 12.13
C VAL A 612 -8.56 -20.94 10.81
N THR A 613 -7.41 -21.18 10.17
CA THR A 613 -7.23 -20.86 8.76
C THR A 613 -8.08 -21.81 7.92
N MET A 614 -8.93 -21.26 7.07
CA MET A 614 -9.80 -22.02 6.18
C MET A 614 -9.02 -22.48 4.94
N SER A 615 -9.42 -23.62 4.36
CA SER A 615 -8.86 -24.09 3.10
C SER A 615 -9.18 -23.09 1.97
N PRO A 616 -8.26 -22.83 1.02
CA PRO A 616 -8.53 -22.01 -0.16
C PRO A 616 -9.78 -22.45 -0.92
N VAL A 617 -10.04 -23.76 -1.02
CA VAL A 617 -11.21 -24.32 -1.72
C VAL A 617 -12.53 -23.87 -1.07
N ASP A 618 -12.59 -23.89 0.26
CA ASP A 618 -13.77 -23.44 1.02
C ASP A 618 -13.97 -21.93 0.90
N VAL A 619 -12.88 -21.16 0.99
CA VAL A 619 -12.91 -19.70 0.84
C VAL A 619 -13.38 -19.32 -0.57
N PHE A 620 -12.82 -19.95 -1.61
CA PHE A 620 -13.20 -19.66 -3.00
C PHE A 620 -14.63 -20.11 -3.30
N ALA A 621 -15.09 -21.21 -2.71
CA ALA A 621 -16.49 -21.63 -2.79
C ALA A 621 -17.41 -20.57 -2.17
N ALA A 622 -17.09 -20.07 -0.98
CA ALA A 622 -17.86 -19.01 -0.33
C ALA A 622 -17.89 -17.73 -1.18
N VAL A 623 -16.74 -17.31 -1.70
CA VAL A 623 -16.59 -16.17 -2.62
C VAL A 623 -17.54 -16.31 -3.82
N ARG A 624 -17.55 -17.46 -4.51
CA ARG A 624 -18.41 -17.70 -5.67
C ARG A 624 -19.91 -17.70 -5.35
N THR A 625 -20.31 -17.92 -4.10
CA THR A 625 -21.73 -17.91 -3.68
C THR A 625 -22.26 -16.52 -3.32
N ARG A 626 -21.40 -15.50 -3.29
CA ARG A 626 -21.82 -14.11 -3.04
C ARG A 626 -22.78 -13.61 -4.12
N ALA A 627 -23.56 -12.58 -3.80
CA ALA A 627 -24.60 -12.05 -4.69
C ALA A 627 -24.04 -11.52 -6.01
N GLU A 628 -22.84 -10.94 -5.96
CA GLU A 628 -22.09 -10.41 -7.10
C GLU A 628 -21.57 -11.54 -8.02
N GLN A 629 -21.51 -12.78 -7.54
CA GLN A 629 -20.89 -13.94 -8.19
C GLN A 629 -19.48 -13.61 -8.70
N PRO A 630 -18.54 -13.19 -7.83
CA PRO A 630 -17.19 -12.85 -8.23
C PRO A 630 -16.40 -14.06 -8.75
N VAL A 631 -15.40 -13.79 -9.58
CA VAL A 631 -14.33 -14.72 -9.92
C VAL A 631 -13.14 -14.52 -8.98
N VAL A 632 -12.37 -15.59 -8.81
CA VAL A 632 -11.07 -15.56 -8.13
C VAL A 632 -9.99 -15.52 -9.21
N ILE A 633 -9.12 -14.52 -9.11
CA ILE A 633 -7.85 -14.41 -9.83
C ILE A 633 -6.78 -14.91 -8.87
N VAL A 634 -6.00 -15.92 -9.27
CA VAL A 634 -4.80 -16.27 -8.51
C VAL A 634 -3.74 -15.21 -8.83
N ASN A 635 -3.52 -14.27 -7.90
CA ASN A 635 -2.55 -13.19 -8.07
C ASN A 635 -1.13 -13.74 -7.92
N HIS A 636 -0.21 -13.20 -8.71
CA HIS A 636 1.22 -13.53 -8.74
C HIS A 636 1.54 -14.92 -8.14
N PRO A 637 1.14 -16.03 -8.83
CA PRO A 637 0.94 -17.35 -8.22
C PRO A 637 2.20 -17.99 -7.61
N ARG A 638 3.39 -17.49 -7.97
CA ARG A 638 4.70 -17.81 -7.38
C ARG A 638 5.35 -16.55 -6.81
N GLY A 639 6.24 -16.72 -5.84
CA GLY A 639 6.97 -15.61 -5.21
C GLY A 639 7.23 -15.76 -3.70
N GLY A 640 7.03 -16.95 -3.11
CA GLY A 640 7.10 -17.18 -1.68
C GLY A 640 6.16 -18.29 -1.24
N ALA A 641 5.18 -17.96 -0.39
CA ALA A 641 4.11 -18.86 0.01
C ALA A 641 2.85 -18.67 -0.84
N ASN A 642 3.02 -18.16 -2.07
CA ASN A 642 1.93 -17.94 -3.01
C ASN A 642 1.32 -19.26 -3.47
N TYR A 643 0.08 -19.20 -3.95
CA TYR A 643 -0.81 -20.35 -4.04
C TYR A 643 -0.20 -21.57 -4.76
N PHE A 644 0.53 -21.38 -5.87
CA PHE A 644 1.14 -22.51 -6.60
C PHE A 644 2.31 -23.13 -5.86
N GLU A 645 3.10 -22.35 -5.11
CA GLU A 645 4.16 -22.88 -4.25
C GLU A 645 3.59 -23.53 -3.00
N TYR A 646 2.53 -22.94 -2.41
CA TYR A 646 1.81 -23.49 -1.26
C TYR A 646 1.25 -24.89 -1.55
N VAL A 647 0.53 -25.08 -2.66
CA VAL A 647 -0.03 -26.39 -3.01
C VAL A 647 1.00 -27.36 -3.61
N GLY A 648 2.25 -26.93 -3.81
CA GLY A 648 3.28 -27.73 -4.46
C GLY A 648 2.99 -28.03 -5.94
N TYR A 649 2.49 -27.04 -6.70
CA TYR A 649 2.17 -27.22 -8.12
C TYR A 649 3.44 -27.43 -8.97
N ASP A 650 3.53 -28.59 -9.61
CA ASP A 650 4.57 -28.96 -10.55
C ASP A 650 4.08 -28.88 -12.02
N PRO A 651 4.54 -27.88 -12.79
CA PRO A 651 4.14 -27.72 -14.19
C PRO A 651 4.71 -28.78 -15.14
N ALA A 652 5.69 -29.58 -14.72
CA ALA A 652 6.22 -30.68 -15.52
C ALA A 652 5.26 -31.87 -15.57
N THR A 653 4.50 -32.07 -14.48
CA THR A 653 3.58 -33.20 -14.31
C THR A 653 2.11 -32.80 -14.27
N ASP A 654 1.81 -31.49 -14.20
CA ASP A 654 0.48 -30.93 -13.97
C ASP A 654 -0.18 -31.54 -12.72
N SER A 655 0.57 -31.53 -11.61
CA SER A 655 0.13 -32.11 -10.34
C SER A 655 0.42 -31.17 -9.17
N VAL A 656 -0.24 -31.44 -8.04
CA VAL A 656 -0.10 -30.69 -6.79
C VAL A 656 0.15 -31.66 -5.65
N ASP A 657 0.93 -31.23 -4.65
CA ASP A 657 1.15 -31.98 -3.41
C ASP A 657 -0.07 -31.91 -2.48
N LEU A 658 -0.69 -30.73 -2.37
CA LEU A 658 -1.86 -30.49 -1.51
C LEU A 658 -3.18 -30.52 -2.29
N VAL A 659 -3.60 -31.73 -2.70
CA VAL A 659 -4.83 -31.93 -3.50
C VAL A 659 -6.08 -31.36 -2.82
N ALA A 660 -6.17 -31.41 -1.49
CA ALA A 660 -7.33 -30.92 -0.74
C ALA A 660 -7.48 -29.39 -0.81
N ASP A 661 -6.37 -28.67 -1.01
CA ASP A 661 -6.34 -27.21 -1.07
C ASP A 661 -6.25 -26.67 -2.51
N TRP A 662 -6.26 -27.55 -3.51
CA TRP A 662 -6.25 -27.19 -4.92
C TRP A 662 -7.66 -27.00 -5.48
N ASP A 663 -8.03 -25.74 -5.71
CA ASP A 663 -9.27 -25.38 -6.37
C ASP A 663 -9.16 -25.63 -7.87
N THR A 664 -9.91 -26.61 -8.37
CA THR A 664 -9.95 -26.89 -9.81
C THR A 664 -10.86 -25.93 -10.57
N ALA A 665 -11.57 -25.03 -9.87
CA ALA A 665 -12.64 -24.19 -10.41
C ALA A 665 -12.23 -22.75 -10.75
N PHE A 666 -11.06 -22.26 -10.32
CA PHE A 666 -10.56 -20.96 -10.76
C PHE A 666 -10.34 -20.95 -12.28
N THR A 667 -10.63 -19.81 -12.90
CA THR A 667 -10.55 -19.61 -14.35
C THR A 667 -9.55 -18.53 -14.74
N LEU A 668 -9.02 -17.76 -13.79
CA LEU A 668 -8.11 -16.64 -14.04
C LEU A 668 -6.84 -16.77 -13.19
N VAL A 669 -5.70 -16.46 -13.80
CA VAL A 669 -4.40 -16.36 -13.14
C VAL A 669 -3.73 -15.08 -13.62
N GLU A 670 -3.19 -14.31 -12.68
CA GLU A 670 -2.32 -13.18 -12.98
C GLU A 670 -0.97 -13.73 -13.42
N VAL A 671 -0.86 -14.00 -14.71
CA VAL A 671 0.39 -14.50 -15.28
C VAL A 671 1.43 -13.40 -15.24
N PHE A 672 1.05 -12.16 -15.57
CA PHE A 672 1.96 -11.03 -15.66
C PHE A 672 1.67 -9.96 -14.60
N ASN A 673 2.52 -9.86 -13.59
CA ASN A 673 2.50 -8.84 -12.54
C ASN A 673 3.77 -7.98 -12.67
N ASP A 674 3.65 -6.68 -13.03
CA ASP A 674 4.75 -5.75 -13.41
C ASP A 674 5.90 -6.46 -14.17
N SER A 675 5.54 -7.33 -15.11
CA SER A 675 6.47 -8.23 -15.80
C SER A 675 6.15 -8.31 -17.28
N ASP A 676 7.04 -8.95 -18.04
CA ASP A 676 6.94 -9.11 -19.48
C ASP A 676 6.98 -10.58 -19.91
N TRP A 677 6.66 -10.84 -21.18
CA TRP A 677 6.66 -12.18 -21.76
C TRP A 677 8.00 -12.92 -21.63
N ALA A 678 9.11 -12.25 -21.93
CA ALA A 678 10.41 -12.89 -22.03
C ALA A 678 10.99 -13.20 -20.64
N SER A 679 10.90 -12.25 -19.70
CA SER A 679 11.44 -12.42 -18.34
C SER A 679 10.65 -13.42 -17.50
N ASN A 680 9.35 -13.58 -17.78
CA ASN A 680 8.45 -14.45 -17.00
C ASN A 680 8.23 -15.84 -17.62
N ARG A 681 8.94 -16.17 -18.71
CA ARG A 681 8.72 -17.39 -19.49
C ARG A 681 8.90 -18.68 -18.69
N ASP A 682 9.93 -18.72 -17.85
CA ASP A 682 10.24 -19.89 -17.00
C ASP A 682 9.48 -19.87 -15.66
N GLY A 683 8.73 -18.79 -15.39
CA GLY A 683 7.90 -18.60 -14.21
C GLY A 683 6.42 -18.88 -14.50
N ASN A 684 5.57 -17.87 -14.31
CA ASN A 684 4.12 -18.03 -14.35
C ASN A 684 3.60 -18.42 -15.75
N VAL A 685 4.31 -18.03 -16.82
CA VAL A 685 3.96 -18.43 -18.20
C VAL A 685 4.06 -19.96 -18.34
N ARG A 686 5.14 -20.57 -17.84
CA ARG A 686 5.31 -22.03 -17.87
C ARG A 686 4.19 -22.74 -17.11
N ASP A 687 3.81 -22.22 -15.95
CA ASP A 687 2.72 -22.79 -15.15
C ASP A 687 1.39 -22.72 -15.87
N TRP A 688 1.06 -21.56 -16.42
CA TRP A 688 -0.16 -21.35 -17.19
C TRP A 688 -0.26 -22.27 -18.40
N LEU A 689 0.82 -22.37 -19.19
CA LEU A 689 0.86 -23.29 -20.34
C LEU A 689 0.74 -24.76 -19.92
N ALA A 690 1.28 -25.15 -18.76
CA ALA A 690 1.11 -26.49 -18.22
C ALA A 690 -0.34 -26.79 -17.84
N ILE A 691 -1.03 -25.86 -17.16
CA ILE A 691 -2.45 -25.97 -16.80
C ILE A 691 -3.31 -26.13 -18.06
N LEU A 692 -3.03 -25.34 -19.10
CA LEU A 692 -3.73 -25.42 -20.40
C LEU A 692 -3.52 -26.79 -21.09
N ARG A 693 -2.29 -27.31 -21.08
CA ARG A 693 -1.98 -28.66 -21.61
C ARG A 693 -2.68 -29.77 -20.82
N GLY A 694 -2.91 -29.56 -19.52
CA GLY A 694 -3.76 -30.40 -18.68
C GLY A 694 -5.25 -30.41 -19.06
N GLY A 695 -5.66 -29.55 -20.01
CA GLY A 695 -7.03 -29.43 -20.50
C GLY A 695 -7.91 -28.49 -19.68
N ARG A 696 -7.35 -27.80 -18.68
CA ARG A 696 -8.07 -26.79 -17.90
C ARG A 696 -8.13 -25.48 -18.68
N ARG A 697 -9.31 -24.84 -18.69
CA ARG A 697 -9.51 -23.54 -19.34
C ARG A 697 -9.28 -22.41 -18.35
N VAL A 698 -8.00 -22.10 -18.16
CA VAL A 698 -7.54 -21.01 -17.30
C VAL A 698 -6.93 -19.93 -18.18
N PHE A 699 -7.35 -18.69 -17.98
CA PHE A 699 -6.97 -17.55 -18.80
C PHE A 699 -6.01 -16.62 -18.04
N ALA A 700 -5.07 -16.06 -18.79
CA ALA A 700 -4.11 -15.10 -18.27
C ALA A 700 -4.76 -13.72 -18.16
N VAL A 701 -4.50 -13.06 -17.04
CA VAL A 701 -4.58 -11.60 -16.89
C VAL A 701 -3.18 -11.05 -16.63
N GLY A 702 -3.00 -9.77 -16.92
CA GLY A 702 -1.84 -8.99 -16.52
C GLY A 702 -2.26 -7.71 -15.82
N SER A 703 -1.54 -7.32 -14.79
CA SER A 703 -1.83 -6.17 -13.93
C SER A 703 -0.55 -5.59 -13.33
N SER A 704 -0.63 -4.37 -12.82
CA SER A 704 0.56 -3.63 -12.39
C SER A 704 1.00 -3.92 -10.96
N ASP A 705 0.06 -4.37 -10.12
CA ASP A 705 0.27 -4.48 -8.68
C ASP A 705 0.83 -3.17 -8.11
N SER A 706 0.18 -2.08 -8.54
CA SER A 706 0.73 -0.75 -8.33
C SER A 706 0.65 -0.38 -6.86
N HIS A 707 1.82 -0.30 -6.22
CA HIS A 707 2.00 0.26 -4.88
C HIS A 707 2.47 1.72 -4.91
N GLY A 708 3.14 2.12 -5.99
CA GLY A 708 3.58 3.50 -6.20
C GLY A 708 3.62 3.84 -7.69
N VAL A 709 2.99 4.93 -8.14
CA VAL A 709 2.96 5.35 -9.56
C VAL A 709 4.36 5.57 -10.14
N ALA A 710 5.32 5.94 -9.29
CA ALA A 710 6.72 6.14 -9.65
C ALA A 710 7.52 4.83 -9.75
N SER A 711 7.18 3.82 -8.95
CA SER A 711 7.89 2.55 -8.88
C SER A 711 7.29 1.50 -9.79
N SER A 712 5.97 1.30 -9.72
CA SER A 712 5.14 0.28 -10.38
C SER A 712 3.94 1.00 -11.03
N PRO A 713 4.08 1.50 -12.26
CA PRO A 713 3.08 2.37 -12.87
C PRO A 713 1.78 1.61 -13.15
N VAL A 714 0.64 2.25 -12.87
CA VAL A 714 -0.68 1.68 -13.15
C VAL A 714 -0.81 1.36 -14.65
N GLY A 715 -1.34 0.18 -14.98
CA GLY A 715 -1.62 -0.25 -16.34
C GLY A 715 -0.46 -0.91 -17.09
N TYR A 716 0.67 -1.20 -16.43
CA TYR A 716 1.73 -2.03 -17.00
C TYR A 716 1.89 -3.37 -16.23
N PRO A 717 1.64 -4.51 -16.91
CA PRO A 717 0.78 -4.63 -18.09
C PRO A 717 -0.70 -4.40 -17.75
N ARG A 718 -1.53 -4.29 -18.79
CA ARG A 718 -2.99 -4.21 -18.70
C ARG A 718 -3.65 -5.36 -19.44
N THR A 719 -4.87 -5.69 -19.06
CA THR A 719 -5.70 -6.71 -19.73
C THR A 719 -6.77 -6.02 -20.57
N CYS A 720 -6.72 -6.18 -21.89
CA CYS A 720 -7.64 -5.57 -22.85
C CYS A 720 -8.74 -6.55 -23.25
N ILE A 721 -10.00 -6.13 -23.10
CA ILE A 721 -11.17 -7.02 -23.04
C ILE A 721 -12.16 -6.64 -24.14
N ASP A 722 -12.64 -7.63 -24.89
CA ASP A 722 -13.68 -7.44 -25.90
C ASP A 722 -15.07 -7.30 -25.26
N LEU A 723 -15.51 -6.05 -25.08
CA LEU A 723 -16.76 -5.69 -24.43
C LEU A 723 -17.84 -5.25 -25.43
N GLY A 724 -17.47 -4.96 -26.68
CA GLY A 724 -18.35 -4.46 -27.72
C GLY A 724 -18.77 -3.00 -27.54
N THR A 725 -18.06 -2.24 -26.70
CA THR A 725 -18.27 -0.81 -26.45
C THR A 725 -16.94 -0.11 -26.22
N ASP A 726 -16.84 1.16 -26.64
CA ASP A 726 -15.73 2.07 -26.34
C ASP A 726 -16.07 3.05 -25.20
N ASP A 727 -17.28 2.98 -24.65
CA ASP A 727 -17.76 3.86 -23.57
C ASP A 727 -17.62 3.15 -22.21
N PRO A 728 -16.69 3.57 -21.33
CA PRO A 728 -16.51 2.99 -20.00
C PRO A 728 -17.77 3.07 -19.13
N ARG A 729 -18.62 4.07 -19.35
CA ARG A 729 -19.86 4.28 -18.57
C ARG A 729 -20.92 3.22 -18.86
N ALA A 730 -20.77 2.46 -19.95
CA ALA A 730 -21.65 1.35 -20.30
C ALA A 730 -21.22 0.01 -19.68
N VAL A 731 -20.07 -0.02 -18.99
CA VAL A 731 -19.47 -1.24 -18.45
C VAL A 731 -19.98 -1.54 -17.04
N THR A 732 -20.19 -2.82 -16.75
CA THR A 732 -20.50 -3.32 -15.40
C THR A 732 -19.52 -4.41 -15.00
N GLY A 733 -19.30 -4.60 -13.70
CA GLY A 733 -18.45 -5.68 -13.17
C GLY A 733 -18.78 -7.06 -13.75
N PRO A 734 -20.07 -7.51 -13.75
CA PRO A 734 -20.45 -8.79 -14.34
C PRO A 734 -20.12 -8.93 -15.83
N MET A 735 -20.25 -7.87 -16.63
CA MET A 735 -19.88 -7.90 -18.05
C MET A 735 -18.38 -8.18 -18.21
N VAL A 736 -17.54 -7.50 -17.43
CA VAL A 736 -16.07 -7.68 -17.45
C VAL A 736 -15.70 -9.08 -16.98
N ARG A 737 -16.27 -9.52 -15.84
CA ARG A 737 -16.10 -10.86 -15.28
C ARG A 737 -16.39 -11.96 -16.30
N ASP A 738 -17.55 -11.90 -16.94
CA ASP A 738 -18.00 -12.96 -17.84
C ASP A 738 -17.10 -13.06 -19.08
N ARG A 739 -16.61 -11.93 -19.59
CA ARG A 739 -15.67 -11.89 -20.73
C ARG A 739 -14.29 -12.43 -20.36
N LEU A 740 -13.77 -12.06 -19.19
CA LEU A 740 -12.50 -12.59 -18.68
C LEU A 740 -12.58 -14.10 -18.45
N ALA A 741 -13.63 -14.55 -17.75
CA ALA A 741 -13.83 -15.98 -17.45
C ALA A 741 -14.05 -16.83 -18.71
N ALA A 742 -14.48 -16.22 -19.82
CA ALA A 742 -14.57 -16.85 -21.13
C ALA A 742 -13.28 -16.75 -21.98
N GLY A 743 -12.25 -16.03 -21.51
CA GLY A 743 -10.97 -15.88 -22.21
C GLY A 743 -10.94 -14.83 -23.32
N HIS A 744 -11.97 -13.97 -23.42
CA HIS A 744 -12.09 -12.94 -24.44
C HIS A 744 -11.26 -11.68 -24.10
N ALA A 745 -9.97 -11.87 -23.85
CA ALA A 745 -9.03 -10.81 -23.50
C ALA A 745 -7.60 -11.10 -23.99
N VAL A 746 -6.80 -10.03 -24.09
CA VAL A 746 -5.39 -10.04 -24.46
C VAL A 746 -4.62 -9.22 -23.41
N VAL A 747 -3.44 -9.68 -22.99
CA VAL A 747 -2.57 -8.91 -22.09
C VAL A 747 -1.66 -8.03 -22.94
N SER A 748 -1.58 -6.74 -22.61
CA SER A 748 -0.76 -5.73 -23.31
C SER A 748 0.14 -5.00 -22.32
N GLY A 749 1.44 -5.03 -22.60
CA GLY A 749 2.44 -4.12 -22.06
C GLY A 749 2.89 -3.11 -23.11
N GLY A 750 2.02 -2.69 -24.03
CA GLY A 750 2.34 -1.75 -25.10
C GLY A 750 2.14 -2.28 -26.52
N VAL A 751 1.98 -3.60 -26.67
CA VAL A 751 1.75 -4.25 -27.95
C VAL A 751 0.37 -4.90 -27.96
N TYR A 752 -0.40 -4.66 -29.01
CA TYR A 752 -1.71 -5.21 -29.25
C TYR A 752 -1.62 -6.34 -30.27
N VAL A 753 -2.10 -7.53 -29.90
CA VAL A 753 -2.09 -8.71 -30.77
C VAL A 753 -3.53 -9.16 -30.99
N ASP A 754 -3.98 -9.15 -32.25
CA ASP A 754 -5.23 -9.82 -32.65
C ASP A 754 -4.85 -11.14 -33.33
N ALA A 755 -5.43 -12.24 -32.86
CA ALA A 755 -5.22 -13.57 -33.43
C ALA A 755 -6.59 -14.22 -33.67
N ARG A 756 -6.77 -14.79 -34.86
CA ARG A 756 -8.06 -15.34 -35.30
C ARG A 756 -7.90 -16.65 -36.03
N LEU A 757 -8.77 -17.59 -35.73
CA LEU A 757 -8.92 -18.83 -36.48
C LEU A 757 -10.27 -18.83 -37.19
N GLY A 758 -10.29 -18.33 -38.42
CA GLY A 758 -11.54 -17.97 -39.09
C GLY A 758 -12.25 -16.83 -38.34
N ALA A 759 -13.45 -17.09 -37.82
CA ALA A 759 -14.19 -16.12 -37.01
C ALA A 759 -13.86 -16.20 -35.50
N ALA A 760 -13.19 -17.26 -35.06
CA ALA A 760 -12.91 -17.52 -33.65
C ALA A 760 -11.81 -16.61 -33.12
N ARG A 761 -11.97 -16.22 -31.86
CA ARG A 761 -11.11 -15.29 -31.10
C ARG A 761 -10.53 -15.99 -29.87
N PRO A 762 -9.60 -15.36 -29.12
CA PRO A 762 -9.19 -15.86 -27.81
C PRO A 762 -10.39 -16.25 -26.94
N GLY A 763 -10.31 -17.41 -26.30
CA GLY A 763 -11.37 -18.03 -25.50
C GLY A 763 -12.27 -19.02 -26.26
N ASP A 764 -12.40 -18.88 -27.58
CA ASP A 764 -13.30 -19.71 -28.39
C ASP A 764 -12.77 -21.13 -28.61
N VAL A 765 -13.68 -22.03 -29.01
CA VAL A 765 -13.36 -23.39 -29.47
C VAL A 765 -13.74 -23.53 -30.94
N VAL A 766 -12.78 -23.93 -31.76
CA VAL A 766 -13.01 -24.26 -33.17
C VAL A 766 -13.05 -25.78 -33.33
N THR A 767 -14.08 -26.29 -34.01
CA THR A 767 -14.29 -27.72 -34.27
C THR A 767 -14.27 -28.01 -35.77
N GLY A 768 -14.06 -29.27 -36.16
CA GLY A 768 -14.12 -29.70 -37.56
C GLY A 768 -12.94 -29.20 -38.40
N LEU A 769 -11.82 -28.89 -37.75
CA LEU A 769 -10.58 -28.55 -38.44
C LEU A 769 -9.91 -29.81 -38.98
N GLY A 770 -9.29 -29.71 -40.16
CA GLY A 770 -8.38 -30.74 -40.63
C GLY A 770 -7.10 -30.78 -39.78
N SER A 771 -6.12 -31.59 -40.20
CA SER A 771 -4.81 -31.66 -39.52
C SER A 771 -3.99 -30.36 -39.58
N SER A 772 -4.45 -29.36 -40.32
CA SER A 772 -3.81 -28.05 -40.47
C SER A 772 -4.86 -26.95 -40.55
N ALA A 773 -4.58 -25.82 -39.94
CA ALA A 773 -5.38 -24.60 -40.06
C ALA A 773 -4.45 -23.38 -40.22
N SER A 774 -5.02 -22.22 -40.50
CA SER A 774 -4.30 -20.97 -40.71
C SER A 774 -4.76 -19.95 -39.68
N LEU A 775 -3.86 -19.49 -38.83
CA LEU A 775 -4.10 -18.47 -37.82
C LEU A 775 -3.77 -17.09 -38.41
N ASP A 776 -4.77 -16.23 -38.55
CA ASP A 776 -4.56 -14.85 -38.98
C ASP A 776 -4.16 -14.00 -37.79
N VAL A 777 -3.08 -13.23 -37.93
CA VAL A 777 -2.48 -12.46 -36.84
C VAL A 777 -2.16 -11.04 -37.28
N GLU A 778 -2.51 -10.07 -36.44
CA GLU A 778 -2.09 -8.67 -36.54
C GLU A 778 -1.37 -8.24 -35.27
N VAL A 779 -0.24 -7.57 -35.45
CA VAL A 779 0.53 -6.96 -34.37
C VAL A 779 0.51 -5.45 -34.55
N ARG A 780 0.05 -4.74 -33.53
CA ARG A 780 -0.07 -3.28 -33.53
C ARG A 780 0.63 -2.68 -32.31
N ALA A 781 1.33 -1.58 -32.50
CA ALA A 781 1.97 -0.82 -31.43
C ALA A 781 2.21 0.61 -31.90
N ALA A 782 2.18 1.60 -31.01
CA ALA A 782 2.57 2.96 -31.36
C ALA A 782 4.03 3.01 -31.85
N PRO A 783 4.41 3.93 -32.76
CA PRO A 783 5.75 3.94 -33.37
C PRO A 783 6.93 4.05 -32.37
N TRP A 784 6.68 4.61 -31.18
CA TRP A 784 7.68 4.72 -30.11
C TRP A 784 7.85 3.44 -29.30
N VAL A 785 6.94 2.47 -29.44
CA VAL A 785 6.97 1.17 -28.78
C VAL A 785 7.74 0.18 -29.64
N ASP A 786 8.75 -0.46 -29.05
CA ASP A 786 9.58 -1.44 -29.73
C ASP A 786 8.86 -2.79 -29.88
N VAL A 787 8.99 -3.39 -31.06
CA VAL A 787 8.47 -4.72 -31.38
C VAL A 787 9.40 -5.34 -32.42
N ASP A 788 10.06 -6.44 -32.05
CA ASP A 788 11.05 -7.09 -32.91
C ASP A 788 10.82 -8.61 -33.06
N THR A 789 9.92 -9.18 -32.26
CA THR A 789 9.71 -10.63 -32.20
C THR A 789 8.22 -10.96 -32.12
N LEU A 790 7.82 -11.99 -32.86
CA LEU A 790 6.53 -12.67 -32.74
C LEU A 790 6.73 -14.17 -32.59
N GLU A 791 6.12 -14.76 -31.58
CA GLU A 791 6.15 -16.19 -31.29
C GLU A 791 4.76 -16.81 -31.41
N LEU A 792 4.72 -17.95 -32.08
CA LEU A 792 3.54 -18.82 -32.17
C LEU A 792 3.70 -19.96 -31.17
N VAL A 793 2.77 -20.06 -30.23
CA VAL A 793 2.69 -21.14 -29.25
C VAL A 793 1.56 -22.09 -29.63
N VAL A 794 1.88 -23.36 -29.82
CA VAL A 794 0.91 -24.45 -30.02
C VAL A 794 1.11 -25.48 -28.92
N ASP A 795 0.04 -25.79 -28.19
CA ASP A 795 0.04 -26.76 -27.10
C ASP A 795 1.17 -26.54 -26.08
N GLY A 796 1.39 -25.28 -25.71
CA GLY A 796 2.38 -24.85 -24.72
C GLY A 796 3.83 -24.87 -25.19
N VAL A 797 4.09 -25.07 -26.48
CA VAL A 797 5.43 -25.04 -27.07
C VAL A 797 5.50 -23.93 -28.11
N VAL A 798 6.56 -23.11 -28.06
CA VAL A 798 6.86 -22.18 -29.17
C VAL A 798 7.31 -23.00 -30.38
N VAL A 799 6.48 -23.01 -31.41
CA VAL A 799 6.71 -23.78 -32.65
C VAL A 799 7.27 -22.93 -33.77
N ASP A 800 7.12 -21.61 -33.69
CA ASP A 800 7.71 -20.65 -34.63
C ASP A 800 8.06 -19.34 -33.92
N SER A 801 9.10 -18.68 -34.40
CA SER A 801 9.58 -17.38 -33.91
C SER A 801 10.01 -16.54 -35.10
N LEU A 802 9.28 -15.46 -35.35
CA LEU A 802 9.47 -14.55 -36.47
C LEU A 802 10.11 -13.26 -35.97
N THR A 803 11.11 -12.78 -36.69
CA THR A 803 11.64 -11.42 -36.49
C THR A 803 10.74 -10.42 -37.20
N ILE A 804 10.25 -9.42 -36.48
CA ILE A 804 9.56 -8.26 -37.02
C ILE A 804 10.59 -7.17 -37.25
N MET A 805 10.84 -6.83 -38.52
CA MET A 805 11.76 -5.77 -38.90
C MET A 805 11.02 -4.43 -38.99
N PRO A 806 11.69 -3.28 -38.78
CA PRO A 806 11.04 -1.97 -38.95
C PRO A 806 10.39 -1.74 -40.33
N GLY A 807 10.87 -2.43 -41.37
CA GLY A 807 10.30 -2.37 -42.72
C GLY A 807 9.04 -3.22 -42.95
N ASP A 808 8.66 -4.06 -41.98
CA ASP A 808 7.44 -4.88 -42.05
C ASP A 808 6.19 -4.08 -41.67
N ALA A 809 6.38 -2.93 -41.02
CA ALA A 809 5.29 -2.03 -40.68
C ALA A 809 4.59 -1.50 -41.93
N ASP A 810 3.27 -1.36 -41.87
CA ASP A 810 2.50 -0.86 -43.01
C ASP A 810 2.91 0.59 -43.33
N PRO A 811 3.31 0.92 -44.57
CA PRO A 811 3.76 2.26 -44.93
C PRO A 811 2.69 3.36 -44.78
N GLN A 812 1.41 2.99 -44.76
CA GLN A 812 0.27 3.91 -44.60
C GLN A 812 -0.26 3.91 -43.16
N GLU A 813 -0.03 2.84 -42.42
CA GLU A 813 -0.41 2.69 -41.01
C GLU A 813 0.80 2.18 -40.19
N PRO A 814 1.79 3.02 -39.84
CA PRO A 814 3.02 2.58 -39.16
C PRO A 814 2.81 1.89 -37.80
N ALA A 815 1.62 2.03 -37.24
CA ALA A 815 1.19 1.34 -36.02
C ALA A 815 0.83 -0.14 -36.27
N LEU A 816 0.48 -0.55 -37.50
CA LEU A 816 0.39 -1.94 -37.90
C LEU A 816 1.81 -2.46 -38.16
N ARG A 817 2.40 -3.11 -37.15
CA ARG A 817 3.79 -3.55 -37.14
C ARG A 817 4.01 -4.79 -37.98
N TRP A 818 3.02 -5.67 -38.02
CA TRP A 818 3.05 -6.90 -38.79
C TRP A 818 1.63 -7.45 -39.01
N ARG A 819 1.37 -8.05 -40.16
CA ARG A 819 0.13 -8.78 -40.48
C ARG A 819 0.46 -10.01 -41.32
N GLY A 820 -0.09 -11.16 -40.97
CA GLY A 820 0.11 -12.37 -41.75
C GLY A 820 -0.74 -13.54 -41.28
N SER A 821 -0.60 -14.66 -41.98
CA SER A 821 -1.26 -15.92 -41.66
C SER A 821 -0.22 -16.97 -41.33
N LEU A 822 -0.33 -17.57 -40.15
CA LEU A 822 0.61 -18.57 -39.62
C LEU A 822 0.00 -19.97 -39.72
N PRO A 823 0.70 -20.96 -40.30
CA PRO A 823 0.21 -22.32 -40.36
C PRO A 823 0.27 -22.97 -38.97
N ILE A 824 -0.82 -23.60 -38.54
CA ILE A 824 -0.87 -24.39 -37.31
C ILE A 824 -1.17 -25.85 -37.62
N THR A 825 -0.50 -26.74 -36.90
CA THR A 825 -0.81 -28.18 -36.93
C THR A 825 -1.83 -28.48 -35.83
N VAL A 826 -2.95 -29.10 -36.18
CA VAL A 826 -4.00 -29.45 -35.22
C VAL A 826 -3.84 -30.93 -34.85
N ALA A 827 -3.56 -31.19 -33.57
CA ALA A 827 -3.45 -32.56 -33.08
C ALA A 827 -4.83 -33.27 -33.11
N PRO A 828 -4.88 -34.59 -33.38
CA PRO A 828 -6.13 -35.36 -33.34
C PRO A 828 -6.82 -35.38 -31.97
N THR A 829 -6.13 -34.99 -30.91
CA THR A 829 -6.66 -34.86 -29.55
C THR A 829 -7.26 -33.48 -29.26
N GLY A 830 -7.21 -32.57 -30.24
CA GLY A 830 -7.40 -31.14 -30.00
C GLY A 830 -6.18 -30.52 -29.34
N GLY A 831 -6.30 -29.24 -29.00
CA GLY A 831 -5.21 -28.44 -28.47
C GLY A 831 -5.58 -26.98 -28.31
N PHE A 832 -4.57 -26.12 -28.22
CA PHE A 832 -4.74 -24.67 -28.20
C PHE A 832 -3.58 -23.95 -28.90
N VAL A 833 -3.87 -22.73 -29.34
CA VAL A 833 -2.88 -21.82 -29.94
C VAL A 833 -2.97 -20.44 -29.29
N LEU A 834 -1.81 -19.81 -29.09
CA LEU A 834 -1.72 -18.41 -28.71
C LEU A 834 -0.50 -17.74 -29.36
N VAL A 835 -0.48 -16.41 -29.33
CA VAL A 835 0.57 -15.60 -29.94
C VAL A 835 1.10 -14.61 -28.91
N ALA A 836 2.42 -14.44 -28.90
CA ALA A 836 3.11 -13.39 -28.17
C ALA A 836 3.90 -12.52 -29.15
N ALA A 837 3.84 -11.21 -29.00
CA ALA A 837 4.70 -10.26 -29.70
C ALA A 837 5.37 -9.33 -28.69
N PHE A 838 6.66 -9.03 -28.85
CA PHE A 838 7.43 -8.27 -27.87
C PHE A 838 8.65 -7.59 -28.50
N GLY A 839 9.28 -6.70 -27.73
CA GLY A 839 10.53 -6.01 -28.06
C GLY A 839 11.52 -6.05 -26.91
N ASP A 840 12.76 -5.65 -27.17
CA ASP A 840 13.86 -5.67 -26.20
C ASP A 840 14.23 -4.29 -25.64
N GLN A 841 13.71 -3.21 -26.24
CA GLN A 841 13.88 -1.84 -25.74
C GLN A 841 12.78 -1.47 -24.76
N ALA A 842 13.15 -0.81 -23.66
CA ALA A 842 12.18 -0.39 -22.66
C ALA A 842 11.22 0.70 -23.19
N LEU A 843 10.03 0.79 -22.59
CA LEU A 843 8.99 1.81 -22.81
C LEU A 843 9.41 3.22 -22.33
N GLU A 844 10.67 3.59 -22.52
CA GLU A 844 11.21 4.88 -22.12
C GLU A 844 10.68 6.01 -23.03
N PRO A 845 10.33 7.17 -22.46
CA PRO A 845 10.45 7.56 -21.06
C PRO A 845 9.13 7.37 -20.30
N VAL A 846 8.13 6.70 -20.88
CA VAL A 846 6.79 6.56 -20.27
C VAL A 846 6.83 5.63 -19.06
N HIS A 847 7.38 4.43 -19.22
CA HIS A 847 7.56 3.45 -18.14
C HIS A 847 9.00 2.95 -18.08
N PRO A 848 9.84 3.61 -17.27
CA PRO A 848 11.25 3.29 -17.22
C PRO A 848 11.55 1.84 -16.83
N GLY A 849 12.34 1.15 -17.67
CA GLY A 849 12.78 -0.23 -17.44
C GLY A 849 11.79 -1.34 -17.80
N ARG A 850 10.59 -1.00 -18.30
CA ARG A 850 9.54 -1.97 -18.64
C ARG A 850 9.62 -2.34 -20.12
N ARG A 851 9.52 -3.63 -20.47
CA ARG A 851 9.67 -4.10 -21.86
C ARG A 851 8.30 -4.25 -22.54
N PRO A 852 8.15 -3.80 -23.79
CA PRO A 852 6.90 -3.93 -24.49
C PRO A 852 6.59 -5.38 -24.86
N PHE A 853 5.34 -5.78 -24.65
CA PHE A 853 4.84 -7.08 -25.09
C PHE A 853 3.31 -7.06 -25.27
N GLY A 854 2.79 -8.10 -25.92
CA GLY A 854 1.38 -8.39 -26.10
C GLY A 854 1.17 -9.88 -26.27
N VAL A 855 0.24 -10.48 -25.53
CA VAL A 855 0.00 -11.93 -25.52
C VAL A 855 -1.49 -12.22 -25.53
N THR A 856 -1.94 -13.05 -26.47
CA THR A 856 -3.34 -13.47 -26.54
C THR A 856 -3.65 -14.57 -25.52
N ASN A 857 -4.88 -14.61 -25.01
CA ASN A 857 -5.41 -15.86 -24.44
C ASN A 857 -5.55 -16.95 -25.53
N PRO A 858 -5.64 -18.24 -25.17
CA PRO A 858 -5.68 -19.33 -26.13
C PRO A 858 -6.97 -19.36 -26.97
N ILE A 859 -6.83 -19.72 -28.25
CA ILE A 859 -7.92 -20.25 -29.08
C ILE A 859 -7.83 -21.77 -29.02
N PHE A 860 -8.90 -22.42 -28.60
CA PHE A 860 -8.94 -23.88 -28.51
C PHE A 860 -9.33 -24.49 -29.84
N VAL A 861 -8.68 -25.60 -30.19
CA VAL A 861 -8.98 -26.39 -31.39
C VAL A 861 -9.38 -27.79 -30.99
N ALA A 862 -10.42 -28.30 -31.64
CA ALA A 862 -10.89 -29.66 -31.51
C ALA A 862 -11.10 -30.25 -32.92
N PRO A 863 -10.85 -31.55 -33.11
CA PRO A 863 -11.07 -32.23 -34.39
C PRO A 863 -12.51 -32.12 -34.90
#